data_AF-A0A7J3KY52-F1
#
_entry.id   AF-A0A7J3KY52-F1
#
_cell.length_a   1.000
_cell.length_b   1.000
_cell.length_c   1.000
_cell.angle_alpha   90.00
_cell.angle_beta   90.00
_cell.angle_gamma   90.00
#
_symmetry.space_group_name_H-M   'P 1'
#
loop_
_entity.id
_entity.type
_entity.pdbx_description
1 polymer ?
#
loop_
_entity_poly.entity_id
_entity_poly.type
_entity_poly.pdbx_seq_one_letter_code
_entity_poly.pdbx_strand_id
1 'polypeptide(L)'
;MRFEKRIRILTFLMLTLLLATYSSLHNLTIIVSGQEAASIIVTTEGTRINVSAQDEEGGEVYSLILENNGGIREIRVLAKRAASLSGNFLWNDDWDQVWSTTLENPVIEEKAKYVKIITSSIYKKHPVSMLTEIKATKLGLVFINTTMKAEENCPDVVATGWVLKLPVDLFIDVKVYFKEGEEIKYVTLPSTPPSKGGIYSSSKIPLWVDISFPSYGITMINLDPSSHVEFLIEDWRPYNVQVFTVMFRHTPWQQGAMSKGVVRKSTLAFYMHGAGGYEGAMDTINLVTDIRTVRSDAENMVKTSKIPDAKTLASQALSKANDALYKLSEGELEDAKSNLNEAKSLLEQARSKEEAALSSLEKDINDVKAKAENAVATYISSKARDLASQALNKANSAKSKFQTGDLEGAASDLSTAKELLARAEEIEQTVRNLETEINTIRTRAQESLSKYESNRAKELANQALEKVNSADSKFKAGNLDGAQEDLQSAKSLLDQADEVEKVYANLLSEINRVENSAKTAYESYVGTKSKEMVSQALDKAKAAKNKLSEGDFEGAQSDLNQAKSLLNQAENIENSIKNILPEIQNIRNQAQNALNTYTGSRAKDLASQARNRAESAYQKAMNGDISGAQSDLNQAKSLLDQAKTAEEEEARTRTMLTIGVAAVVVVIIAIVALLMIRRRRKPA
;
A
#
# COMPACT_ATOMS: atom_id res chain seq x y z
N MET A 1 -32.94 1.92 -3.39
CA MET A 1 -32.96 3.14 -2.55
C MET A 1 -33.95 3.14 -1.38
N ARG A 2 -35.26 2.89 -1.53
CA ARG A 2 -36.21 2.94 -0.37
C ARG A 2 -36.07 1.78 0.62
N PHE A 3 -35.52 0.64 0.20
CA PHE A 3 -35.34 -0.55 1.04
C PHE A 3 -34.09 -0.44 1.95
N GLU A 4 -32.95 -0.02 1.42
CA GLU A 4 -31.73 0.23 2.21
C GLU A 4 -31.89 1.34 3.24
N LYS A 5 -32.68 2.38 2.93
CA LYS A 5 -32.97 3.46 3.88
C LYS A 5 -33.80 2.96 5.06
N ARG A 6 -34.70 2.00 4.85
CA ARG A 6 -35.48 1.36 5.92
C ARG A 6 -34.65 0.40 6.75
N ILE A 7 -33.73 -0.36 6.16
CA ILE A 7 -32.81 -1.23 6.89
C ILE A 7 -31.88 -0.39 7.77
N ARG A 8 -31.26 0.68 7.24
CA ARG A 8 -30.40 1.56 8.05
C ARG A 8 -31.14 2.23 9.21
N ILE A 9 -32.39 2.64 9.01
CA ILE A 9 -33.23 3.19 10.09
C ILE A 9 -33.58 2.11 11.12
N LEU A 10 -33.89 0.88 10.71
CA LEU A 10 -34.16 -0.23 11.63
C LEU A 10 -32.91 -0.65 12.41
N THR A 11 -31.75 -0.73 11.77
CA THR A 11 -30.48 -1.04 12.43
C THR A 11 -30.08 0.07 13.39
N PHE A 12 -30.29 1.34 13.02
CA PHE A 12 -30.05 2.46 13.91
C PHE A 12 -31.02 2.45 15.10
N LEU A 13 -32.32 2.20 14.88
CA LEU A 13 -33.30 2.06 15.95
C LEU A 13 -33.02 0.86 16.86
N MET A 14 -32.63 -0.30 16.32
CA MET A 14 -32.23 -1.45 17.13
C MET A 14 -30.95 -1.18 17.91
N LEU A 15 -29.95 -0.52 17.32
CA LEU A 15 -28.70 -0.17 18.01
C LEU A 15 -28.95 0.88 19.10
N THR A 16 -29.85 1.84 18.85
CA THR A 16 -30.25 2.85 19.83
C THR A 16 -31.09 2.23 20.94
N LEU A 17 -31.96 1.26 20.63
CA LEU A 17 -32.74 0.51 21.61
C LEU A 17 -31.84 -0.42 22.42
N LEU A 18 -30.84 -1.07 21.80
CA LEU A 18 -29.83 -1.89 22.49
C LEU A 18 -28.94 -1.04 23.38
N LEU A 19 -28.47 0.12 22.93
CA LEU A 19 -27.72 1.06 23.77
C LEU A 19 -28.59 1.66 24.87
N ALA A 20 -29.86 1.95 24.62
CA ALA A 20 -30.80 2.43 25.64
C ALA A 20 -31.12 1.34 26.67
N THR A 21 -31.26 0.08 26.26
CA THR A 21 -31.42 -1.05 27.18
C THR A 21 -30.12 -1.39 27.91
N TYR A 22 -28.95 -1.26 27.28
CA TYR A 22 -27.64 -1.49 27.90
C TYR A 22 -27.30 -0.38 28.91
N SER A 23 -27.67 0.86 28.62
CA SER A 23 -27.54 1.99 29.55
C SER A 23 -28.66 2.05 30.60
N SER A 24 -29.84 1.45 30.36
CA SER A 24 -30.89 1.32 31.37
C SER A 24 -30.73 0.10 32.27
N LEU A 25 -30.05 -0.97 31.83
CA LEU A 25 -29.67 -2.13 32.66
C LEU A 25 -28.45 -1.85 33.55
N HIS A 26 -27.71 -0.75 33.30
CA HIS A 26 -26.56 -0.33 34.12
C HIS A 26 -26.76 1.00 34.88
N ASN A 27 -27.96 1.58 34.82
CA ASN A 27 -28.37 2.73 35.63
C ASN A 27 -29.55 2.40 36.55
N LEU A 28 -29.52 1.23 37.18
CA LEU A 28 -30.29 1.05 38.42
C LEU A 28 -29.59 1.91 39.48
N THR A 29 -30.11 3.12 39.67
CA THR A 29 -29.77 3.98 40.81
C THR A 29 -30.24 3.26 42.07
N ILE A 30 -29.37 2.42 42.59
CA ILE A 30 -29.56 1.65 43.82
C ILE A 30 -29.35 2.61 44.99
N ILE A 31 -30.41 2.74 45.78
CA ILE A 31 -30.44 3.54 46.99
C ILE A 31 -29.77 2.72 48.11
N VAL A 32 -28.50 3.02 48.41
CA VAL A 32 -27.76 2.50 49.58
C VAL A 32 -28.15 3.24 50.88
N SER A 33 -29.23 4.04 50.86
CA SER A 33 -29.53 5.06 51.87
C SER A 33 -30.09 4.54 53.19
N GLY A 34 -29.85 3.28 53.56
CA GLY A 34 -30.43 2.68 54.77
C GLY A 34 -29.45 2.43 55.92
N GLN A 35 -28.13 2.53 55.73
CA GLN A 35 -27.16 1.97 56.68
C GLN A 35 -25.88 2.77 56.92
N GLU A 36 -25.75 3.99 56.36
CA GLU A 36 -24.59 4.82 56.72
C GLU A 36 -24.76 5.31 58.16
N ALA A 37 -23.93 4.78 59.06
CA ALA A 37 -23.89 5.23 60.45
C ALA A 37 -23.48 6.70 60.51
N ALA A 38 -24.12 7.48 61.37
CA ALA A 38 -23.79 8.88 61.59
C ALA A 38 -22.38 9.05 62.20
N SER A 39 -21.95 8.11 63.06
CA SER A 39 -20.63 8.15 63.70
C SER A 39 -20.04 6.76 63.96
N ILE A 40 -18.72 6.70 64.14
CA ILE A 40 -17.99 5.54 64.66
C ILE A 40 -17.30 5.99 65.94
N ILE A 41 -17.46 5.23 67.01
CA ILE A 41 -16.88 5.47 68.32
C ILE A 41 -15.93 4.31 68.64
N VAL A 42 -14.73 4.65 69.11
CA VAL A 42 -13.75 3.68 69.58
C VAL A 42 -13.55 3.84 71.08
N THR A 43 -13.69 2.76 71.84
CA THR A 43 -13.30 2.72 73.26
C THR A 43 -12.32 1.60 73.53
N THR A 44 -11.36 1.83 74.42
CA THR A 44 -10.37 0.83 74.83
C THR A 44 -10.55 0.49 76.29
N GLU A 45 -10.80 -0.78 76.60
CA GLU A 45 -11.04 -1.29 77.97
C GLU A 45 -10.08 -2.46 78.25
N GLY A 46 -8.94 -2.15 78.90
CA GLY A 46 -7.92 -3.16 79.19
C GLY A 46 -7.32 -3.75 77.91
N THR A 47 -7.55 -5.04 77.68
CA THR A 47 -7.09 -5.74 76.46
C THR A 47 -8.07 -5.67 75.30
N ARG A 48 -9.20 -4.98 75.45
CA ARG A 48 -10.27 -4.93 74.45
C ARG A 48 -10.37 -3.57 73.78
N ILE A 49 -10.70 -3.60 72.49
CA ILE A 49 -11.03 -2.43 71.68
C ILE A 49 -12.47 -2.62 71.20
N ASN A 50 -13.36 -1.71 71.58
CA ASN A 50 -14.74 -1.69 71.09
C ASN A 50 -14.86 -0.63 69.99
N VAL A 51 -15.36 -1.04 68.84
CA VAL A 51 -15.71 -0.16 67.72
C VAL A 51 -17.22 -0.21 67.56
N SER A 52 -17.93 0.87 67.87
CA SER A 52 -19.38 0.97 67.74
C SER A 52 -19.75 2.00 66.68
N ALA A 53 -20.58 1.62 65.73
CA ALA A 53 -21.16 2.53 64.74
C ALA A 53 -22.59 2.88 65.15
N GLN A 54 -22.89 4.18 65.15
CA GLN A 54 -24.16 4.71 65.66
C GLN A 54 -24.94 5.46 64.58
N ASP A 55 -26.26 5.36 64.61
CA ASP A 55 -27.17 6.16 63.79
C ASP A 55 -27.24 7.63 64.28
N GLU A 56 -28.06 8.45 63.63
CA GLU A 56 -28.23 9.87 63.97
C GLU A 56 -28.83 10.09 65.38
N GLU A 57 -29.54 9.10 65.92
CA GLU A 57 -30.15 9.13 67.25
C GLU A 57 -29.20 8.59 68.35
N GLY A 58 -27.99 8.14 67.97
CA GLY A 58 -27.02 7.51 68.86
C GLY A 58 -27.28 6.03 69.14
N GLY A 59 -28.22 5.41 68.42
CA GLY A 59 -28.50 3.98 68.48
C GLY A 59 -27.38 3.17 67.82
N GLU A 60 -26.97 2.07 68.44
CA GLU A 60 -25.92 1.19 67.89
C GLU A 60 -26.43 0.41 66.66
N VAL A 61 -25.87 0.71 65.49
CA VAL A 61 -26.13 0.02 64.22
C VAL A 61 -25.34 -1.28 64.15
N TYR A 62 -24.06 -1.23 64.51
CA TYR A 62 -23.23 -2.42 64.71
C TYR A 62 -22.10 -2.13 65.71
N SER A 63 -21.56 -3.15 66.35
CA SER A 63 -20.31 -3.04 67.09
C SER A 63 -19.39 -4.25 66.92
N LEU A 64 -18.09 -3.99 67.03
CA LEU A 64 -17.02 -4.98 66.99
C LEU A 64 -16.25 -4.89 68.29
N ILE A 65 -16.19 -5.99 69.03
CA ILE A 65 -15.32 -6.10 70.19
C ILE A 65 -14.10 -6.90 69.76
N LEU A 66 -12.95 -6.25 69.76
CA LEU A 66 -11.67 -6.81 69.36
C LEU A 66 -10.80 -7.05 70.59
N GLU A 67 -9.98 -8.09 70.55
CA GLU A 67 -8.87 -8.29 71.47
C GLU A 67 -7.62 -7.59 70.91
N ASN A 68 -6.73 -7.13 71.78
CA ASN A 68 -5.50 -6.42 71.41
C ASN A 68 -4.54 -7.25 70.53
N ASN A 69 -4.72 -8.57 70.46
CA ASN A 69 -3.98 -9.46 69.58
C ASN A 69 -4.48 -9.48 68.13
N GLY A 70 -5.59 -8.80 67.82
CA GLY A 70 -6.23 -8.77 66.50
C GLY A 70 -7.39 -9.74 66.31
N GLY A 71 -7.71 -10.56 67.31
CA GLY A 71 -8.88 -11.43 67.27
C GLY A 71 -10.17 -10.63 67.44
N ILE A 72 -11.19 -10.97 66.66
CA ILE A 72 -12.55 -10.46 66.92
C ILE A 72 -13.18 -11.35 67.99
N ARG A 73 -13.63 -10.73 69.09
CA ARG A 73 -14.32 -11.35 70.23
C ARG A 73 -15.84 -11.41 70.04
N GLU A 74 -16.41 -10.36 69.47
CA GLU A 74 -17.87 -10.26 69.33
C GLU A 74 -18.22 -9.32 68.17
N ILE A 75 -19.27 -9.67 67.44
CA ILE A 75 -19.94 -8.77 66.48
C ILE A 75 -21.39 -8.62 66.92
N ARG A 76 -21.85 -7.38 67.03
CA ARG A 76 -23.25 -7.04 67.28
C ARG A 76 -23.81 -6.27 66.10
N VAL A 77 -25.07 -6.49 65.79
CA VAL A 77 -25.83 -5.75 64.77
C VAL A 77 -27.16 -5.34 65.40
N LEU A 78 -27.52 -4.06 65.32
CA LEU A 78 -28.69 -3.45 65.98
C LEU A 78 -28.76 -3.79 67.48
N ALA A 79 -27.63 -3.65 68.20
CA ALA A 79 -27.43 -4.02 69.61
C ALA A 79 -27.71 -5.50 69.97
N LYS A 80 -28.01 -6.36 68.97
CA LYS A 80 -28.18 -7.80 69.17
C LYS A 80 -26.88 -8.51 68.88
N ARG A 81 -26.54 -9.49 69.71
CA ARG A 81 -25.39 -10.37 69.50
C ARG A 81 -25.62 -11.13 68.19
N ALA A 82 -24.82 -10.80 67.18
CA ALA A 82 -24.93 -11.39 65.85
C ALA A 82 -23.84 -12.45 65.64
N ALA A 83 -22.69 -12.35 66.30
CA ALA A 83 -21.74 -13.45 66.36
C ALA A 83 -20.91 -13.37 67.63
N SER A 84 -20.50 -14.53 68.12
CA SER A 84 -19.56 -14.67 69.23
C SER A 84 -18.20 -15.03 68.64
N LEU A 85 -17.43 -14.05 68.19
CA LEU A 85 -16.22 -14.42 67.49
C LEU A 85 -15.06 -14.79 68.42
N SER A 86 -14.34 -15.82 68.04
CA SER A 86 -12.89 -15.87 68.20
C SER A 86 -12.43 -16.10 66.78
N GLY A 87 -12.31 -15.00 66.03
CA GLY A 87 -11.75 -14.99 64.68
C GLY A 87 -10.28 -15.37 64.78
N ASN A 88 -10.04 -16.67 64.97
CA ASN A 88 -8.73 -17.23 65.20
C ASN A 88 -8.34 -18.04 63.97
N PHE A 89 -7.05 -18.02 63.66
CA PHE A 89 -6.48 -19.11 62.90
C PHE A 89 -6.71 -20.39 63.68
N LEU A 90 -7.30 -21.39 63.04
CA LEU A 90 -7.44 -22.71 63.64
C LEU A 90 -6.13 -23.46 63.61
N TRP A 91 -5.86 -24.13 64.71
CA TRP A 91 -4.77 -25.09 64.90
C TRP A 91 -5.43 -26.28 65.59
N ASN A 92 -5.39 -27.47 65.00
CA ASN A 92 -5.86 -28.65 65.73
C ASN A 92 -4.83 -29.01 66.82
N ASP A 93 -5.30 -29.48 67.99
CA ASP A 93 -4.53 -29.81 69.20
C ASP A 93 -3.96 -28.63 70.05
N ASP A 94 -4.45 -27.40 69.85
CA ASP A 94 -4.18 -26.30 70.79
C ASP A 94 -5.27 -25.20 70.86
N TRP A 95 -6.45 -25.63 71.28
CA TRP A 95 -7.63 -24.77 71.38
C TRP A 95 -7.54 -23.69 72.49
N ASP A 96 -6.54 -23.78 73.36
CA ASP A 96 -6.25 -22.84 74.46
C ASP A 96 -5.38 -21.64 74.05
N GLN A 97 -5.08 -21.43 72.76
CA GLN A 97 -4.29 -20.27 72.29
C GLN A 97 -5.02 -18.92 72.29
N VAL A 98 -6.00 -18.75 73.18
CA VAL A 98 -6.55 -17.44 73.58
C VAL A 98 -5.45 -16.51 74.13
N TRP A 99 -4.25 -17.05 74.41
CA TRP A 99 -3.13 -16.36 75.02
C TRP A 99 -1.98 -16.05 74.06
N SER A 100 -2.22 -15.65 72.82
CA SER A 100 -1.17 -14.99 72.04
C SER A 100 -0.59 -13.82 72.85
N THR A 101 0.73 -13.68 72.89
CA THR A 101 1.35 -12.49 73.47
C THR A 101 1.30 -11.38 72.45
N THR A 102 0.63 -10.29 72.79
CA THR A 102 0.71 -9.04 72.03
C THR A 102 2.14 -8.55 72.09
N LEU A 103 2.72 -8.23 70.94
CA LEU A 103 4.09 -7.71 70.88
C LEU A 103 4.13 -6.22 71.20
N GLU A 104 3.13 -5.49 70.69
CA GLU A 104 3.06 -4.03 70.71
C GLU A 104 1.61 -3.58 70.98
N ASN A 105 1.44 -2.34 71.45
CA ASN A 105 0.10 -1.78 71.57
C ASN A 105 -0.54 -1.62 70.18
N PRO A 106 -1.84 -1.92 70.02
CA PRO A 106 -2.56 -1.69 68.77
C PRO A 106 -2.42 -0.25 68.29
N VAL A 107 -2.20 -0.06 66.98
CA VAL A 107 -2.24 1.26 66.35
C VAL A 107 -3.66 1.52 65.90
N ILE A 108 -4.29 2.55 66.46
CA ILE A 108 -5.67 2.95 66.14
C ILE A 108 -5.63 4.29 65.41
N GLU A 109 -6.22 4.34 64.23
CA GLU A 109 -6.40 5.55 63.43
C GLU A 109 -7.90 5.78 63.22
N GLU A 110 -8.41 6.85 63.81
CA GLU A 110 -9.81 7.27 63.69
C GLU A 110 -9.95 8.32 62.58
N LYS A 111 -10.87 8.07 61.65
CA LYS A 111 -11.28 9.02 60.61
C LYS A 111 -12.78 9.23 60.64
N ALA A 112 -13.23 10.27 59.95
CA ALA A 112 -14.65 10.63 59.89
C ALA A 112 -15.56 9.51 59.34
N LYS A 113 -15.03 8.61 58.49
CA LYS A 113 -15.80 7.56 57.80
C LYS A 113 -15.41 6.13 58.16
N TYR A 114 -14.26 5.95 58.80
CA TYR A 114 -13.75 4.63 59.16
C TYR A 114 -12.82 4.70 60.37
N VAL A 115 -12.63 3.57 61.02
CA VAL A 115 -11.52 3.34 61.96
C VAL A 115 -10.62 2.26 61.39
N LYS A 116 -9.31 2.47 61.49
CA LYS A 116 -8.28 1.48 61.14
C LYS A 116 -7.55 1.05 62.40
N ILE A 117 -7.40 -0.26 62.57
CA ILE A 117 -6.76 -0.88 63.73
C ILE A 117 -5.72 -1.86 63.22
N ILE A 118 -4.46 -1.68 63.61
CA ILE A 118 -3.37 -2.60 63.31
C ILE A 118 -2.93 -3.26 64.60
N THR A 119 -2.92 -4.60 64.62
CA THR A 119 -2.42 -5.38 65.74
C THR A 119 -1.29 -6.30 65.30
N SER A 120 -0.34 -6.53 66.20
CA SER A 120 0.74 -7.49 66.04
C SER A 120 0.77 -8.44 67.22
N SER A 121 0.85 -9.74 66.95
CA SER A 121 0.91 -10.76 67.99
C SER A 121 1.80 -11.93 67.59
N ILE A 122 2.32 -12.64 68.59
CA ILE A 122 2.99 -13.93 68.42
C ILE A 122 2.27 -14.96 69.29
N TYR A 123 1.95 -16.10 68.70
CA TYR A 123 1.37 -17.23 69.41
C TYR A 123 2.40 -17.87 70.36
N LYS A 124 1.96 -18.25 71.58
CA LYS A 124 2.87 -18.72 72.64
C LYS A 124 3.38 -20.15 72.44
N LYS A 125 2.51 -21.08 72.03
CA LYS A 125 2.87 -22.50 71.88
C LYS A 125 3.44 -22.80 70.49
N HIS A 126 3.16 -21.95 69.50
CA HIS A 126 3.78 -22.04 68.19
C HIS A 126 4.28 -20.66 67.74
N PRO A 127 5.54 -20.51 67.31
CA PRO A 127 6.12 -19.22 66.98
C PRO A 127 5.63 -18.76 65.59
N VAL A 128 4.34 -18.43 65.47
CA VAL A 128 3.76 -17.75 64.31
C VAL A 128 3.49 -16.31 64.70
N SER A 129 4.07 -15.39 63.96
CA SER A 129 3.75 -13.97 64.02
C SER A 129 2.52 -13.67 63.17
N MET A 130 1.69 -12.77 63.66
CA MET A 130 0.46 -12.36 63.02
C MET A 130 0.40 -10.83 62.99
N LEU A 131 0.17 -10.29 61.80
CA LEU A 131 -0.12 -8.87 61.59
C LEU A 131 -1.53 -8.77 61.01
N THR A 132 -2.44 -8.16 61.76
CA THR A 132 -3.84 -7.99 61.35
C THR A 132 -4.17 -6.51 61.23
N GLU A 133 -4.63 -6.12 60.05
CA GLU A 133 -5.25 -4.82 59.80
C GLU A 133 -6.78 -5.00 59.73
N ILE A 134 -7.50 -4.31 60.59
CA ILE A 134 -8.97 -4.25 60.60
C ILE A 134 -9.37 -2.83 60.26
N LYS A 135 -10.20 -2.67 59.23
CA LYS A 135 -10.77 -1.37 58.85
C LYS A 135 -12.28 -1.44 58.85
N ALA A 136 -12.92 -0.80 59.83
CA ALA A 136 -14.38 -0.76 59.98
C ALA A 136 -14.93 0.59 59.50
N THR A 137 -15.97 0.57 58.67
CA THR A 137 -16.49 1.75 57.96
C THR A 137 -17.93 2.05 58.34
N LYS A 138 -18.36 3.31 58.20
CA LYS A 138 -19.74 3.73 58.46
C LYS A 138 -20.78 2.99 57.61
N LEU A 139 -20.35 2.40 56.50
CA LEU A 139 -21.19 1.61 55.60
C LEU A 139 -21.50 0.20 56.12
N GLY A 140 -21.03 -0.18 57.31
CA GLY A 140 -21.16 -1.55 57.82
C GLY A 140 -20.17 -2.53 57.21
N LEU A 141 -19.20 -2.06 56.42
CA LEU A 141 -18.11 -2.90 55.90
C LEU A 141 -16.92 -2.94 56.85
N VAL A 142 -16.40 -4.15 57.10
CA VAL A 142 -15.21 -4.41 57.90
C VAL A 142 -14.23 -5.21 57.07
N PHE A 143 -13.18 -4.55 56.61
CA PHE A 143 -12.08 -5.20 55.90
C PHE A 143 -11.11 -5.77 56.91
N ILE A 144 -10.76 -7.05 56.73
CA ILE A 144 -9.75 -7.72 57.53
C ILE A 144 -8.67 -8.26 56.61
N ASN A 145 -7.45 -7.78 56.83
CA ASN A 145 -6.27 -8.26 56.14
C ASN A 145 -5.28 -8.80 57.17
N THR A 146 -5.04 -10.10 57.12
CA THR A 146 -4.12 -10.75 58.05
C THR A 146 -3.00 -11.45 57.32
N THR A 147 -1.77 -11.17 57.76
CA THR A 147 -0.57 -11.89 57.36
C THR A 147 -0.08 -12.72 58.54
N MET A 148 0.09 -14.02 58.31
CA MET A 148 0.75 -14.93 59.24
C MET A 148 2.11 -15.33 58.72
N LYS A 149 3.10 -15.44 59.60
CA LYS A 149 4.42 -15.96 59.28
C LYS A 149 4.90 -16.90 60.36
N ALA A 150 5.28 -18.11 59.97
CA ALA A 150 5.95 -19.03 60.88
C ALA A 150 7.41 -18.60 61.08
N GLU A 151 7.78 -18.23 62.31
CA GLU A 151 9.14 -17.87 62.69
C GLU A 151 10.01 -19.11 62.91
N GLU A 152 9.40 -20.24 63.26
CA GLU A 152 10.04 -21.55 63.33
C GLU A 152 9.15 -22.65 62.73
N ASN A 153 9.68 -23.87 62.63
CA ASN A 153 8.88 -25.01 62.18
C ASN A 153 7.81 -25.30 63.23
N CYS A 154 6.56 -25.35 62.80
CA CYS A 154 5.44 -25.63 63.68
C CYS A 154 4.86 -27.01 63.30
N PRO A 155 5.44 -28.12 63.80
CA PRO A 155 5.03 -29.46 63.40
C PRO A 155 3.58 -29.77 63.83
N ASP A 156 3.10 -29.21 64.93
CA ASP A 156 1.75 -29.53 65.44
C ASP A 156 0.64 -28.71 64.76
N VAL A 157 0.96 -27.81 63.84
CA VAL A 157 -0.06 -27.07 63.07
C VAL A 157 -0.66 -27.99 62.04
N VAL A 158 -1.93 -28.34 62.19
CA VAL A 158 -2.62 -29.27 61.29
C VAL A 158 -3.43 -28.56 60.20
N ALA A 159 -3.73 -27.28 60.40
CA ALA A 159 -4.47 -26.44 59.47
C ALA A 159 -4.16 -24.95 59.75
N THR A 160 -4.47 -24.07 58.80
CA THR A 160 -4.69 -22.65 59.07
C THR A 160 -5.88 -22.16 58.26
N GLY A 161 -6.60 -21.16 58.75
CA GLY A 161 -7.78 -20.61 58.08
C GLY A 161 -8.51 -19.59 58.92
N TRP A 162 -9.48 -18.91 58.32
CA TRP A 162 -10.39 -18.02 59.03
C TRP A 162 -11.64 -18.76 59.49
N VAL A 163 -12.09 -18.51 60.72
CA VAL A 163 -13.30 -19.11 61.28
C VAL A 163 -14.23 -18.06 61.86
N LEU A 164 -15.50 -18.15 61.47
CA LEU A 164 -16.61 -17.51 62.12
C LEU A 164 -17.32 -18.50 63.05
N LYS A 165 -17.43 -18.19 64.35
CA LYS A 165 -18.17 -18.99 65.32
C LYS A 165 -19.56 -18.40 65.58
N LEU A 166 -20.57 -19.25 65.50
CA LEU A 166 -21.99 -18.91 65.62
C LEU A 166 -22.56 -19.63 66.87
N PRO A 167 -23.03 -18.91 67.89
CA PRO A 167 -23.65 -19.52 69.07
C PRO A 167 -24.85 -20.41 68.72
N VAL A 168 -24.86 -21.65 69.19
CA VAL A 168 -25.93 -22.60 68.87
C VAL A 168 -27.31 -22.08 69.29
N ASP A 169 -27.40 -21.46 70.46
CA ASP A 169 -28.63 -20.91 71.03
C ASP A 169 -29.27 -19.81 70.17
N LEU A 170 -28.48 -19.16 69.31
CA LEU A 170 -28.94 -18.10 68.42
C LEU A 170 -29.14 -18.57 66.98
N PHE A 171 -28.40 -19.60 66.54
CA PHE A 171 -28.28 -19.98 65.13
C PHE A 171 -28.92 -21.32 64.77
N ILE A 172 -29.58 -21.97 65.72
CA ILE A 172 -30.35 -23.18 65.45
C ILE A 172 -31.45 -22.93 64.40
N ASP A 173 -31.58 -23.84 63.43
CA ASP A 173 -32.54 -23.77 62.32
C ASP A 173 -32.36 -22.55 61.38
N VAL A 174 -31.26 -21.79 61.52
CA VAL A 174 -30.93 -20.67 60.62
C VAL A 174 -30.34 -21.20 59.32
N LYS A 175 -30.69 -20.54 58.21
CA LYS A 175 -30.10 -20.82 56.89
C LYS A 175 -28.82 -20.00 56.69
N VAL A 176 -27.76 -20.68 56.27
CA VAL A 176 -26.51 -20.08 55.82
C VAL A 176 -26.48 -20.16 54.30
N TYR A 177 -26.52 -19.01 53.63
CA TYR A 177 -26.46 -18.90 52.16
C TYR A 177 -25.03 -18.65 51.71
N PHE A 178 -24.62 -19.12 50.54
CA PHE A 178 -23.28 -18.85 50.02
C PHE A 178 -23.23 -19.01 48.50
N LYS A 179 -22.37 -18.22 47.84
CA LYS A 179 -22.19 -18.27 46.37
C LYS A 179 -20.95 -19.10 46.00
N GLU A 180 -21.17 -20.27 45.41
CA GLU A 180 -20.12 -21.18 44.94
C GLU A 180 -20.14 -21.22 43.40
N GLY A 181 -19.16 -20.59 42.75
CA GLY A 181 -19.23 -20.34 41.31
C GLY A 181 -20.38 -19.38 40.98
N GLU A 182 -21.27 -19.77 40.06
CA GLU A 182 -22.47 -18.99 39.72
C GLU A 182 -23.71 -19.38 40.51
N GLU A 183 -23.65 -20.46 41.30
CA GLU A 183 -24.79 -20.96 42.05
C GLU A 183 -24.83 -20.39 43.47
N ILE A 184 -26.00 -19.91 43.89
CA ILE A 184 -26.30 -19.63 45.29
C ILE A 184 -26.82 -20.91 45.94
N LYS A 185 -26.13 -21.36 46.98
CA LYS A 185 -26.45 -22.55 47.76
C LYS A 185 -26.83 -22.15 49.18
N TYR A 186 -27.45 -23.07 49.92
CA TYR A 186 -27.67 -22.88 51.34
C TYR A 186 -27.61 -24.19 52.11
N VAL A 187 -27.31 -24.08 53.41
CA VAL A 187 -27.50 -25.15 54.39
C VAL A 187 -28.32 -24.64 55.57
N THR A 188 -29.11 -25.52 56.19
CA THR A 188 -29.85 -25.21 57.42
C THR A 188 -29.08 -25.78 58.61
N LEU A 189 -28.78 -24.93 59.59
CA LEU A 189 -28.05 -25.35 60.78
C LEU A 189 -28.95 -26.25 61.65
N PRO A 190 -28.50 -27.47 62.00
CA PRO A 190 -29.39 -28.50 62.53
C PRO A 190 -29.83 -28.21 63.96
N SER A 191 -31.08 -28.55 64.29
CA SER A 191 -31.57 -28.46 65.68
C SER A 191 -30.96 -29.50 66.61
N THR A 192 -30.73 -30.71 66.12
CA THR A 192 -30.08 -31.79 66.87
C THR A 192 -28.59 -31.94 66.49
N PRO A 193 -27.68 -32.12 67.46
CA PRO A 193 -26.27 -32.40 67.16
C PRO A 193 -26.12 -33.63 66.25
N PRO A 194 -25.33 -33.55 65.15
CA PRO A 194 -25.01 -34.70 64.31
C PRO A 194 -24.05 -35.67 65.03
N SER A 195 -23.83 -36.87 64.47
CA SER A 195 -22.85 -37.83 65.00
C SER A 195 -21.39 -37.44 64.70
N LYS A 196 -21.18 -36.54 63.72
CA LYS A 196 -19.89 -35.96 63.32
C LYS A 196 -20.09 -34.47 63.05
N GLY A 197 -19.05 -33.65 63.28
CA GLY A 197 -19.21 -32.20 63.19
C GLY A 197 -19.46 -31.61 61.79
N GLY A 198 -19.18 -32.32 60.69
CA GLY A 198 -19.33 -31.72 59.35
C GLY A 198 -20.80 -31.52 58.91
N ILE A 199 -21.18 -30.29 58.57
CA ILE A 199 -22.46 -29.94 57.92
C ILE A 199 -22.26 -29.78 56.41
N TYR A 200 -21.23 -29.04 56.00
CA TYR A 200 -20.87 -28.81 54.59
C TYR A 200 -19.36 -28.76 54.43
N SER A 201 -18.84 -29.28 53.32
CA SER A 201 -17.46 -29.14 52.90
C SER A 201 -17.39 -29.00 51.39
N SER A 202 -16.56 -28.09 50.90
CA SER A 202 -16.31 -27.90 49.48
C SER A 202 -14.89 -27.43 49.22
N SER A 203 -14.25 -27.96 48.18
CA SER A 203 -13.00 -27.44 47.63
C SER A 203 -13.22 -26.24 46.71
N LYS A 204 -14.47 -25.97 46.30
CA LYS A 204 -14.84 -24.75 45.58
C LYS A 204 -15.11 -23.66 46.61
N ILE A 205 -14.20 -22.70 46.69
CA ILE A 205 -14.25 -21.63 47.68
C ILE A 205 -15.38 -20.66 47.35
N PRO A 206 -16.36 -20.46 48.25
CA PRO A 206 -17.41 -19.48 48.02
C PRO A 206 -16.87 -18.06 47.93
N LEU A 207 -17.50 -17.24 47.08
CA LEU A 207 -17.20 -15.82 46.96
C LEU A 207 -17.70 -15.03 48.16
N TRP A 208 -18.86 -15.41 48.67
CA TRP A 208 -19.44 -14.85 49.88
C TRP A 208 -20.30 -15.88 50.59
N VAL A 209 -20.51 -15.67 51.89
CA VAL A 209 -21.35 -16.47 52.77
C VAL A 209 -22.18 -15.52 53.60
N ASP A 210 -23.49 -15.63 53.51
CA ASP A 210 -24.44 -14.80 54.23
C ASP A 210 -25.13 -15.58 55.35
N ILE A 211 -25.22 -14.92 56.50
CA ILE A 211 -25.83 -15.47 57.69
C ILE A 211 -26.76 -14.40 58.24
N SER A 212 -28.05 -14.57 57.94
CA SER A 212 -29.05 -13.52 58.15
C SER A 212 -30.25 -14.00 58.92
N PHE A 213 -30.73 -13.12 59.80
CA PHE A 213 -32.03 -13.15 60.43
C PHE A 213 -32.99 -12.20 59.70
N PRO A 214 -34.31 -12.26 59.94
CA PRO A 214 -35.26 -11.36 59.29
C PRO A 214 -34.95 -9.86 59.46
N SER A 215 -34.33 -9.47 60.59
CA SER A 215 -34.06 -8.07 60.94
C SER A 215 -32.63 -7.59 60.74
N TYR A 216 -31.65 -8.51 60.59
CA TYR A 216 -30.22 -8.17 60.44
C TYR A 216 -29.44 -9.37 59.94
N GLY A 217 -28.23 -9.15 59.42
CA GLY A 217 -27.34 -10.22 58.98
C GLY A 217 -25.88 -9.81 58.91
N ILE A 218 -25.05 -10.81 58.67
CA ILE A 218 -23.62 -10.67 58.41
C ILE A 218 -23.30 -11.45 57.14
N THR A 219 -22.78 -10.75 56.14
CA THR A 219 -22.19 -11.40 54.96
C THR A 219 -20.67 -11.38 55.06
N MET A 220 -20.04 -12.55 54.99
CA MET A 220 -18.60 -12.70 54.78
C MET A 220 -18.31 -12.71 53.28
N ILE A 221 -17.38 -11.89 52.81
CA ILE A 221 -16.98 -11.79 51.41
C ILE A 221 -15.50 -12.13 51.32
N ASN A 222 -15.16 -13.11 50.48
CA ASN A 222 -13.80 -13.57 50.27
C ASN A 222 -13.12 -12.77 49.16
N LEU A 223 -12.14 -11.93 49.52
CA LEU A 223 -11.42 -11.07 48.58
C LEU A 223 -10.22 -11.79 47.93
N ASP A 224 -9.84 -12.96 48.44
CA ASP A 224 -8.79 -13.80 47.88
C ASP A 224 -9.16 -15.30 47.97
N PRO A 225 -10.12 -15.78 47.15
CA PRO A 225 -10.51 -17.19 47.17
C PRO A 225 -9.34 -18.13 46.87
N SER A 226 -8.35 -17.69 46.09
CA SER A 226 -7.15 -18.47 45.74
C SER A 226 -6.21 -18.76 46.90
N SER A 227 -6.27 -17.98 47.99
CA SER A 227 -5.51 -18.28 49.21
C SER A 227 -6.10 -19.45 50.01
N HIS A 228 -7.28 -19.94 49.62
CA HIS A 228 -8.02 -20.97 50.34
C HIS A 228 -8.13 -22.27 49.53
N VAL A 229 -8.12 -23.40 50.23
CA VAL A 229 -8.18 -24.75 49.65
C VAL A 229 -9.45 -25.51 50.02
N GLU A 230 -10.16 -25.06 51.06
CA GLU A 230 -11.41 -25.68 51.50
C GLU A 230 -12.31 -24.66 52.21
N PHE A 231 -13.62 -24.80 52.02
CA PHE A 231 -14.67 -24.12 52.76
C PHE A 231 -15.48 -25.14 53.57
N LEU A 232 -15.72 -24.85 54.85
CA LEU A 232 -16.41 -25.75 55.77
C LEU A 232 -17.53 -25.03 56.53
N ILE A 233 -18.60 -25.76 56.80
CA ILE A 233 -19.61 -25.41 57.81
C ILE A 233 -19.71 -26.61 58.76
N GLU A 234 -19.54 -26.39 60.07
CA GLU A 234 -19.50 -27.47 61.06
C GLU A 234 -20.35 -27.18 62.30
N ASP A 235 -20.78 -28.24 62.95
CA ASP A 235 -21.42 -28.29 64.27
C ASP A 235 -20.44 -28.88 65.28
N TRP A 236 -20.07 -28.10 66.29
CA TRP A 236 -19.09 -28.52 67.28
C TRP A 236 -19.70 -29.10 68.56
N ARG A 237 -21.03 -29.23 68.64
CA ARG A 237 -21.72 -29.87 69.77
C ARG A 237 -21.30 -31.32 70.03
N PRO A 238 -20.95 -32.15 69.03
CA PRO A 238 -20.41 -33.50 69.27
C PRO A 238 -19.10 -33.51 70.07
N TYR A 239 -18.39 -32.37 70.10
CA TYR A 239 -17.15 -32.17 70.85
C TYR A 239 -17.37 -31.36 72.14
N ASN A 240 -18.62 -31.28 72.62
CA ASN A 240 -19.03 -30.48 73.79
C ASN A 240 -18.79 -28.96 73.66
N VAL A 241 -18.75 -28.42 72.44
CA VAL A 241 -18.65 -26.97 72.21
C VAL A 241 -19.95 -26.45 71.60
N GLN A 242 -20.61 -25.48 72.26
CA GLN A 242 -21.92 -24.97 71.87
C GLN A 242 -21.85 -23.91 70.74
N VAL A 243 -21.20 -24.24 69.62
CA VAL A 243 -21.06 -23.36 68.45
C VAL A 243 -21.22 -24.11 67.13
N PHE A 244 -21.72 -23.42 66.12
CA PHE A 244 -21.46 -23.74 64.71
C PHE A 244 -20.25 -22.95 64.22
N THR A 245 -19.55 -23.44 63.20
CA THR A 245 -18.44 -22.74 62.56
C THR A 245 -18.65 -22.60 61.07
N VAL A 246 -18.21 -21.47 60.51
CA VAL A 246 -18.07 -21.23 59.06
C VAL A 246 -16.60 -20.90 58.81
N MET A 247 -15.94 -21.64 57.93
CA MET A 247 -14.48 -21.61 57.83
C MET A 247 -13.99 -21.55 56.40
N PHE A 248 -12.99 -20.69 56.16
CA PHE A 248 -12.16 -20.68 54.96
C PHE A 248 -10.74 -21.13 55.31
N ARG A 249 -10.27 -22.24 54.75
CA ARG A 249 -8.97 -22.84 55.08
C ARG A 249 -7.91 -22.53 54.06
N HIS A 250 -6.69 -22.22 54.49
CA HIS A 250 -5.53 -22.03 53.62
C HIS A 250 -4.76 -23.33 53.32
N THR A 251 -4.90 -24.34 54.17
CA THR A 251 -4.16 -25.60 54.05
C THR A 251 -5.08 -26.80 54.27
N PRO A 252 -4.84 -27.95 53.60
CA PRO A 252 -5.52 -29.20 53.91
C PRO A 252 -5.22 -29.68 55.34
N TRP A 253 -5.94 -30.69 55.83
CA TRP A 253 -5.69 -31.29 57.14
C TRP A 253 -4.40 -32.11 57.10
N GLN A 254 -3.29 -31.50 57.51
CA GLN A 254 -1.97 -32.13 57.49
C GLN A 254 -1.07 -31.54 58.58
N GLN A 255 -0.44 -32.42 59.38
CA GLN A 255 0.56 -32.05 60.38
C GLN A 255 1.73 -31.31 59.72
N GLY A 256 2.20 -30.22 60.34
CA GLY A 256 3.27 -29.37 59.79
C GLY A 256 2.80 -28.37 58.72
N ALA A 257 1.53 -27.96 58.73
CA ALA A 257 0.94 -27.03 57.77
C ALA A 257 1.65 -25.66 57.67
N MET A 258 2.46 -25.31 58.68
CA MET A 258 3.24 -24.07 58.75
C MET A 258 4.72 -24.38 59.07
N SER A 259 5.56 -24.46 58.02
CA SER A 259 7.02 -24.56 58.17
C SER A 259 7.68 -23.19 58.33
N LYS A 260 8.90 -23.14 58.88
CA LYS A 260 9.66 -21.88 59.07
C LYS A 260 9.70 -21.05 57.78
N GLY A 261 9.37 -19.77 57.88
CA GLY A 261 9.35 -18.82 56.77
C GLY A 261 8.11 -18.87 55.89
N VAL A 262 7.21 -19.84 56.08
CA VAL A 262 5.93 -19.88 55.35
C VAL A 262 5.10 -18.67 55.75
N VAL A 263 4.64 -17.92 54.74
CA VAL A 263 3.73 -16.80 54.89
C VAL A 263 2.37 -17.17 54.32
N ARG A 264 1.31 -16.89 55.08
CA ARG A 264 -0.08 -17.03 54.63
C ARG A 264 -0.79 -15.70 54.79
N LYS A 265 -1.59 -15.34 53.81
CA LYS A 265 -2.38 -14.11 53.82
C LYS A 265 -3.84 -14.48 53.68
N SER A 266 -4.68 -13.76 54.41
CA SER A 266 -6.12 -13.80 54.22
C SER A 266 -6.63 -12.38 54.10
N THR A 267 -7.54 -12.16 53.15
CA THR A 267 -8.22 -10.90 52.97
C THR A 267 -9.71 -11.16 52.85
N LEU A 268 -10.46 -10.71 53.85
CA LEU A 268 -11.91 -10.87 53.96
C LEU A 268 -12.56 -9.50 54.14
N ALA A 269 -13.81 -9.37 53.73
CA ALA A 269 -14.68 -8.28 54.14
C ALA A 269 -15.91 -8.86 54.84
N PHE A 270 -16.32 -8.26 55.96
CA PHE A 270 -17.63 -8.50 56.54
C PHE A 270 -18.53 -7.34 56.19
N TYR A 271 -19.77 -7.63 55.83
CA TYR A 271 -20.80 -6.62 55.68
C TYR A 271 -21.88 -6.89 56.72
N MET A 272 -21.98 -5.99 57.71
CA MET A 272 -23.04 -6.00 58.70
C MET A 272 -24.21 -5.20 58.13
N HIS A 273 -25.35 -5.86 57.96
CA HIS A 273 -26.51 -5.25 57.31
C HIS A 273 -27.80 -5.50 58.10
N GLY A 274 -28.80 -4.68 57.85
CA GLY A 274 -30.15 -4.77 58.40
C GLY A 274 -31.01 -5.84 57.70
N ALA A 275 -32.32 -5.62 57.73
CA ALA A 275 -33.32 -6.55 57.22
C ALA A 275 -33.17 -6.85 55.71
N GLY A 276 -33.69 -8.01 55.28
CA GLY A 276 -33.69 -8.44 53.88
C GLY A 276 -32.64 -9.50 53.52
N GLY A 277 -31.80 -9.91 54.48
CA GLY A 277 -30.77 -10.93 54.27
C GLY A 277 -29.80 -10.61 53.13
N TYR A 278 -29.20 -11.65 52.53
CA TYR A 278 -28.31 -11.48 51.38
C TYR A 278 -28.96 -10.75 50.18
N GLU A 279 -30.28 -10.86 50.01
CA GLU A 279 -31.03 -10.21 48.92
C GLU A 279 -31.04 -8.69 49.11
N GLY A 280 -31.27 -8.22 50.34
CA GLY A 280 -31.18 -6.80 50.68
C GLY A 280 -29.74 -6.26 50.70
N ALA A 281 -28.75 -7.14 50.85
CA ALA A 281 -27.32 -6.81 50.86
C ALA A 281 -26.63 -6.92 49.49
N MET A 282 -27.35 -7.43 48.48
CA MET A 282 -26.78 -7.90 47.22
C MET A 282 -25.99 -6.84 46.47
N ASP A 283 -26.40 -5.58 46.52
CA ASP A 283 -25.72 -4.51 45.79
C ASP A 283 -24.32 -4.23 46.33
N THR A 284 -24.16 -4.23 47.66
CA THR A 284 -22.85 -4.10 48.31
C THR A 284 -22.01 -5.36 48.08
N ILE A 285 -22.62 -6.54 48.19
CA ILE A 285 -21.95 -7.81 47.89
C ILE A 285 -21.42 -7.81 46.45
N ASN A 286 -22.25 -7.42 45.48
CA ASN A 286 -21.89 -7.33 44.07
C ASN A 286 -20.81 -6.27 43.84
N LEU A 287 -20.89 -5.09 44.45
CA LEU A 287 -19.84 -4.07 44.35
C LEU A 287 -18.47 -4.61 44.78
N VAL A 288 -18.41 -5.24 45.96
CA VAL A 288 -17.16 -5.78 46.51
C VAL A 288 -16.62 -6.92 45.64
N THR A 289 -17.49 -7.84 45.21
CA THR A 289 -17.11 -8.98 44.38
C THR A 289 -16.73 -8.59 42.95
N ASP A 290 -17.35 -7.56 42.39
CA ASP A 290 -17.01 -6.98 41.09
C ASP A 290 -15.63 -6.32 41.12
N ILE A 291 -15.34 -5.51 42.15
CA ILE A 291 -14.01 -4.91 42.33
C ILE A 291 -12.93 -6.00 42.34
N ARG A 292 -13.16 -7.07 43.10
CA ARG A 292 -12.25 -8.23 43.16
C ARG A 292 -12.09 -8.88 41.79
N THR A 293 -13.19 -9.13 41.08
CA THR A 293 -13.17 -9.80 39.78
C THR A 293 -12.43 -8.98 38.73
N VAL A 294 -12.76 -7.69 38.60
CA VAL A 294 -12.09 -6.76 37.67
C VAL A 294 -10.61 -6.63 37.99
N ARG A 295 -10.24 -6.54 39.27
CA ARG A 295 -8.84 -6.52 39.70
C ARG A 295 -8.09 -7.79 39.28
N SER A 296 -8.67 -8.97 39.52
CA SER A 296 -8.09 -10.27 39.15
C SER A 296 -7.92 -10.40 37.64
N ASP A 297 -8.94 -10.04 36.87
CA ASP A 297 -8.91 -10.11 35.41
C ASP A 297 -7.88 -9.14 34.83
N ALA A 298 -7.82 -7.91 35.34
CA ALA A 298 -6.83 -6.92 34.93
C ALA A 298 -5.41 -7.39 35.26
N GLU A 299 -5.17 -7.94 36.46
CA GLU A 299 -3.88 -8.50 36.84
C GLU A 299 -3.46 -9.66 35.94
N ASN A 300 -4.39 -10.57 35.63
CA ASN A 300 -4.13 -11.67 34.71
C ASN A 300 -3.79 -11.16 33.31
N MET A 301 -4.50 -10.16 32.82
CA MET A 301 -4.26 -9.56 31.51
C MET A 301 -2.91 -8.84 31.44
N VAL A 302 -2.49 -8.14 32.51
CA VAL A 302 -1.15 -7.54 32.59
C VAL A 302 -0.04 -8.59 32.46
N LYS A 303 -0.26 -9.79 33.02
CA LYS A 303 0.72 -10.90 32.97
C LYS A 303 0.74 -11.62 31.62
N THR A 304 -0.43 -11.80 31.01
CA THR A 304 -0.60 -12.71 29.87
C THR A 304 -0.63 -12.01 28.51
N SER A 305 -1.13 -10.77 28.46
CA SER A 305 -1.29 -10.04 27.21
C SER A 305 0.05 -9.81 26.51
N LYS A 306 0.05 -10.06 25.21
CA LYS A 306 1.23 -9.88 24.35
C LYS A 306 1.21 -8.55 23.60
N ILE A 307 0.12 -7.80 23.70
CA ILE A 307 -0.07 -6.51 23.02
C ILE A 307 0.26 -5.37 23.99
N PRO A 308 1.30 -4.56 23.73
CA PRO A 308 1.76 -3.51 24.66
C PRO A 308 0.67 -2.50 25.08
N ASP A 309 -0.16 -2.08 24.14
CA ASP A 309 -1.27 -1.14 24.39
C ASP A 309 -2.34 -1.77 25.29
N ALA A 310 -2.68 -3.04 25.04
CA ALA A 310 -3.64 -3.78 25.85
C ALA A 310 -3.10 -3.97 27.29
N LYS A 311 -1.80 -4.28 27.43
CA LYS A 311 -1.14 -4.38 28.73
C LYS A 311 -1.12 -3.07 29.50
N THR A 312 -0.93 -1.95 28.80
CA THR A 312 -0.98 -0.60 29.40
C THR A 312 -2.37 -0.30 29.94
N LEU A 313 -3.42 -0.54 29.15
CA LEU A 313 -4.81 -0.36 29.55
C LEU A 313 -5.19 -1.29 30.71
N ALA A 314 -4.78 -2.56 30.68
CA ALA A 314 -4.98 -3.49 31.78
C ALA A 314 -4.28 -3.05 33.07
N SER A 315 -3.09 -2.44 32.97
CA SER A 315 -2.39 -1.88 34.14
C SER A 315 -3.14 -0.68 34.74
N GLN A 316 -3.71 0.17 33.89
CA GLN A 316 -4.56 1.28 34.34
C GLN A 316 -5.85 0.77 34.99
N ALA A 317 -6.50 -0.24 34.39
CA ALA A 317 -7.66 -0.91 34.96
C ALA A 317 -7.35 -1.51 36.33
N LEU A 318 -6.20 -2.17 36.48
CA LEU A 318 -5.73 -2.72 37.74
C LEU A 318 -5.52 -1.62 38.80
N SER A 319 -4.91 -0.50 38.42
CA SER A 319 -4.78 0.67 39.30
C SER A 319 -6.13 1.17 39.77
N LYS A 320 -7.08 1.36 38.85
CA LYS A 320 -8.43 1.85 39.17
C LYS A 320 -9.24 0.86 40.02
N ALA A 321 -9.08 -0.44 39.81
CA ALA A 321 -9.70 -1.45 40.66
C ALA A 321 -9.12 -1.45 42.08
N ASN A 322 -7.80 -1.22 42.23
CA ASN A 322 -7.17 -1.03 43.53
C ASN A 322 -7.66 0.26 44.21
N ASP A 323 -7.78 1.36 43.46
CA ASP A 323 -8.33 2.62 43.96
C ASP A 323 -9.80 2.46 44.39
N ALA A 324 -10.60 1.69 43.64
CA ALA A 324 -11.97 1.38 44.01
C ALA A 324 -12.05 0.63 45.35
N LEU A 325 -11.22 -0.41 45.53
CA LEU A 325 -11.13 -1.14 46.79
C LEU A 325 -10.68 -0.23 47.94
N TYR A 326 -9.68 0.61 47.69
CA TYR A 326 -9.17 1.57 48.65
C TYR A 326 -10.27 2.55 49.09
N LYS A 327 -10.97 3.17 48.14
CA LYS A 327 -12.08 4.11 48.40
C LYS A 327 -13.23 3.46 49.15
N LEU A 328 -13.59 2.24 48.78
CA LEU A 328 -14.61 1.49 49.50
C LEU A 328 -14.20 1.23 50.95
N SER A 329 -12.92 0.91 51.17
CA SER A 329 -12.37 0.73 52.51
C SER A 329 -12.35 2.02 53.35
N GLU A 330 -12.34 3.19 52.72
CA GLU A 330 -12.45 4.49 53.41
C GLU A 330 -13.91 4.93 53.64
N GLY A 331 -14.89 4.10 53.26
CA GLY A 331 -16.31 4.46 53.31
C GLY A 331 -16.74 5.42 52.20
N GLU A 332 -15.95 5.56 51.12
CA GLU A 332 -16.24 6.44 49.98
C GLU A 332 -16.95 5.66 48.87
N LEU A 333 -18.24 5.38 49.08
CA LEU A 333 -19.03 4.50 48.22
C LEU A 333 -19.11 4.98 46.76
N GLU A 334 -19.44 6.26 46.54
CA GLU A 334 -19.64 6.80 45.20
C GLU A 334 -18.32 6.88 44.43
N ASP A 335 -17.22 7.23 45.10
CA ASP A 335 -15.88 7.22 44.50
C ASP A 335 -15.41 5.79 44.17
N ALA A 336 -15.75 4.81 45.02
CA ALA A 336 -15.48 3.40 44.75
C ALA A 336 -16.23 2.89 43.51
N LYS A 337 -17.53 3.22 43.39
CA LYS A 337 -18.33 2.88 42.20
C LYS A 337 -17.78 3.55 40.94
N SER A 338 -17.41 4.82 41.04
CA SER A 338 -16.82 5.58 39.93
C SER A 338 -15.53 4.92 39.44
N ASN A 339 -14.59 4.62 40.35
CA ASN A 339 -13.34 3.95 40.02
C ASN A 339 -13.56 2.52 39.47
N LEU A 340 -14.53 1.76 39.99
CA LEU A 340 -14.87 0.44 39.46
C LEU A 340 -15.37 0.54 38.00
N ASN A 341 -16.26 1.49 37.72
CA ASN A 341 -16.79 1.67 36.37
C ASN A 341 -15.69 2.07 35.38
N GLU A 342 -14.77 2.93 35.79
CA GLU A 342 -13.59 3.28 35.00
C GLU A 342 -12.69 2.05 34.76
N ALA A 343 -12.44 1.25 35.81
CA ALA A 343 -11.67 0.01 35.70
C ALA A 343 -12.31 -1.00 34.72
N LYS A 344 -13.62 -1.20 34.79
CA LYS A 344 -14.39 -2.05 33.85
C LYS A 344 -14.23 -1.57 32.41
N SER A 345 -14.40 -0.25 32.19
CA SER A 345 -14.25 0.36 30.86
C SER A 345 -12.84 0.17 30.29
N LEU A 346 -11.81 0.40 31.10
CA LEU A 346 -10.41 0.22 30.68
C LEU A 346 -10.08 -1.25 30.38
N LEU A 347 -10.58 -2.18 31.19
CA LEU A 347 -10.39 -3.62 30.98
C LEU A 347 -11.06 -4.09 29.68
N GLU A 348 -12.25 -3.59 29.38
CA GLU A 348 -12.95 -3.92 28.13
C GLU A 348 -12.23 -3.34 26.90
N GLN A 349 -11.73 -2.10 27.01
CA GLN A 349 -10.88 -1.51 25.97
C GLN A 349 -9.60 -2.32 25.76
N ALA A 350 -8.99 -2.81 26.84
CA ALA A 350 -7.82 -3.66 26.76
C ALA A 350 -8.12 -4.97 25.99
N ARG A 351 -9.22 -5.66 26.34
CA ARG A 351 -9.68 -6.88 25.65
C ARG A 351 -9.92 -6.64 24.16
N SER A 352 -10.65 -5.58 23.84
CA SER A 352 -10.93 -5.19 22.45
C SER A 352 -9.65 -4.90 21.65
N LYS A 353 -8.66 -4.26 22.27
CA LYS A 353 -7.36 -3.97 21.63
C LYS A 353 -6.57 -5.23 21.34
N GLU A 354 -6.56 -6.18 22.28
CA GLU A 354 -5.88 -7.46 22.09
C GLU A 354 -6.54 -8.28 20.97
N GLU A 355 -7.86 -8.40 20.99
CA GLU A 355 -8.62 -9.12 19.96
C GLU A 355 -8.43 -8.52 18.56
N ALA A 356 -8.49 -7.19 18.44
CA ALA A 356 -8.31 -6.50 17.16
C ALA A 356 -6.90 -6.71 16.57
N ALA A 357 -5.86 -6.63 17.41
CA ALA A 357 -4.48 -6.83 16.99
C ALA A 357 -4.23 -8.28 16.54
N LEU A 358 -4.73 -9.25 17.30
CA LEU A 358 -4.63 -10.68 16.97
C LEU A 358 -5.36 -11.01 15.67
N SER A 359 -6.60 -10.52 15.52
CA SER A 359 -7.40 -10.73 14.30
C SER A 359 -6.75 -10.12 13.06
N SER A 360 -6.17 -8.92 13.20
CA SER A 360 -5.45 -8.26 12.10
C SER A 360 -4.21 -9.05 11.68
N LEU A 361 -3.43 -9.55 12.64
CA LEU A 361 -2.22 -10.32 12.36
C LEU A 361 -2.56 -11.65 11.68
N GLU A 362 -3.58 -12.36 12.17
CA GLU A 362 -4.02 -13.62 11.56
C GLU A 362 -4.50 -13.43 10.12
N LYS A 363 -5.28 -12.37 9.87
CA LYS A 363 -5.73 -12.02 8.52
C LYS A 363 -4.54 -11.79 7.58
N ASP A 364 -3.59 -10.95 7.98
CA ASP A 364 -2.42 -10.66 7.15
C ASP A 364 -1.58 -11.92 6.85
N ILE A 365 -1.42 -12.82 7.84
CA ILE A 365 -0.74 -14.11 7.65
C ILE A 365 -1.45 -14.93 6.57
N ASN A 366 -2.77 -15.07 6.65
CA ASN A 366 -3.54 -15.87 5.70
C ASN A 366 -3.55 -15.22 4.30
N ASP A 367 -3.65 -13.90 4.20
CA ASP A 367 -3.61 -13.17 2.93
C ASP A 367 -2.25 -13.32 2.22
N VAL A 368 -1.14 -13.13 2.95
CA VAL A 368 0.21 -13.31 2.39
C VAL A 368 0.46 -14.77 1.99
N LYS A 369 0.00 -15.72 2.81
CA LYS A 369 0.09 -17.14 2.48
C LYS A 369 -0.63 -17.46 1.17
N ALA A 370 -1.89 -17.05 1.03
CA ALA A 370 -2.69 -17.32 -0.17
C ALA A 370 -2.05 -16.70 -1.44
N LYS A 371 -1.53 -15.47 -1.33
CA LYS A 371 -0.80 -14.83 -2.44
C LYS A 371 0.47 -15.58 -2.80
N ALA A 372 1.24 -16.03 -1.81
CA ALA A 372 2.46 -16.80 -2.05
C ALA A 372 2.15 -18.17 -2.68
N GLU A 373 1.10 -18.87 -2.23
CA GLU A 373 0.63 -20.13 -2.86
C GLU A 373 0.27 -19.92 -4.34
N ASN A 374 -0.49 -18.87 -4.63
CA ASN A 374 -0.85 -18.53 -6.00
C ASN A 374 0.37 -18.17 -6.85
N ALA A 375 1.31 -17.38 -6.31
CA ALA A 375 2.55 -17.01 -6.99
C ALA A 375 3.41 -18.23 -7.33
N VAL A 376 3.57 -19.18 -6.39
CA VAL A 376 4.28 -20.45 -6.62
C VAL A 376 3.65 -21.23 -7.77
N ALA A 377 2.31 -21.25 -7.85
CA ALA A 377 1.59 -22.00 -8.88
C ALA A 377 1.61 -21.33 -10.27
N THR A 378 1.65 -19.99 -10.33
CA THR A 378 1.36 -19.23 -11.57
C THR A 378 2.54 -18.49 -12.17
N TYR A 379 3.60 -18.22 -11.40
CA TYR A 379 4.75 -17.46 -11.89
C TYR A 379 5.54 -18.27 -12.92
N ILE A 380 5.87 -17.63 -14.03
CA ILE A 380 6.58 -18.27 -15.14
C ILE A 380 8.06 -18.40 -14.77
N SER A 381 8.63 -17.34 -14.18
CA SER A 381 10.04 -17.30 -13.78
C SER A 381 10.34 -18.27 -12.65
N SER A 382 11.35 -19.13 -12.83
CA SER A 382 11.83 -20.04 -11.78
C SER A 382 12.35 -19.27 -10.57
N LYS A 383 13.14 -18.21 -10.79
CA LYS A 383 13.66 -17.34 -9.73
C LYS A 383 12.54 -16.67 -8.94
N ALA A 384 11.48 -16.20 -9.62
CA ALA A 384 10.32 -15.62 -8.95
C ALA A 384 9.54 -16.69 -8.15
N ARG A 385 9.35 -17.89 -8.71
CA ARG A 385 8.73 -19.03 -8.00
C ARG A 385 9.52 -19.46 -6.77
N ASP A 386 10.85 -19.47 -6.83
CA ASP A 386 11.70 -19.83 -5.69
C ASP A 386 11.55 -18.82 -4.54
N LEU A 387 11.51 -17.52 -4.86
CA LEU A 387 11.23 -16.48 -3.87
C LEU A 387 9.81 -16.58 -3.30
N ALA A 388 8.81 -16.83 -4.14
CA ALA A 388 7.44 -17.07 -3.69
C ALA A 388 7.34 -18.31 -2.79
N SER A 389 8.12 -19.36 -3.06
CA SER A 389 8.18 -20.57 -2.23
C SER A 389 8.82 -20.28 -0.87
N GLN A 390 9.88 -19.47 -0.84
CA GLN A 390 10.48 -19.00 0.41
C GLN A 390 9.49 -18.13 1.20
N ALA A 391 8.76 -17.23 0.54
CA ALA A 391 7.70 -16.43 1.15
C ALA A 391 6.61 -17.32 1.76
N LEU A 392 6.16 -18.36 1.05
CA LEU A 392 5.18 -19.33 1.54
C LEU A 392 5.68 -20.07 2.79
N ASN A 393 6.93 -20.53 2.79
CA ASN A 393 7.53 -21.17 3.95
C ASN A 393 7.57 -20.23 5.17
N LYS A 394 7.89 -18.96 4.95
CA LYS A 394 7.87 -17.93 6.01
C LYS A 394 6.46 -17.63 6.51
N ALA A 395 5.46 -17.55 5.62
CA ALA A 395 4.07 -17.37 6.01
C ALA A 395 3.53 -18.57 6.83
N ASN A 396 3.92 -19.80 6.46
CA ASN A 396 3.58 -21.00 7.24
C ASN A 396 4.26 -21.00 8.62
N SER A 397 5.54 -20.59 8.69
CA SER A 397 6.25 -20.41 9.98
C SER A 397 5.55 -19.37 10.86
N ALA A 398 5.17 -18.22 10.29
CA ALA A 398 4.42 -17.18 10.98
C ALA A 398 3.09 -17.72 11.55
N LYS A 399 2.36 -18.54 10.77
CA LYS A 399 1.12 -19.18 11.21
C LYS A 399 1.34 -20.13 12.39
N SER A 400 2.36 -20.99 12.33
CA SER A 400 2.68 -21.89 13.44
C SER A 400 3.04 -21.12 14.72
N LYS A 401 3.87 -20.07 14.60
CA LYS A 401 4.25 -19.23 15.75
C LYS A 401 3.07 -18.48 16.35
N PHE A 402 2.17 -17.96 15.51
CA PHE A 402 0.92 -17.34 15.94
C PHE A 402 0.08 -18.33 16.76
N GLN A 403 -0.07 -19.57 16.28
CA GLN A 403 -0.83 -20.63 16.98
C GLN A 403 -0.19 -21.04 18.31
N THR A 404 1.14 -20.95 18.45
CA THR A 404 1.85 -21.20 19.71
C THR A 404 1.94 -19.99 20.64
N GLY A 405 1.42 -18.82 20.24
CA GLY A 405 1.44 -17.59 21.03
C GLY A 405 2.74 -16.77 20.95
N ASP A 406 3.66 -17.11 20.02
CA ASP A 406 4.87 -16.32 19.72
C ASP A 406 4.52 -15.24 18.68
N LEU A 407 3.89 -14.15 19.14
CA LEU A 407 3.41 -13.08 18.25
C LEU A 407 4.54 -12.27 17.62
N GLU A 408 5.65 -12.05 18.35
CA GLU A 408 6.80 -11.30 17.84
C GLU A 408 7.51 -12.10 16.75
N GLY A 409 7.73 -13.40 16.98
CA GLY A 409 8.27 -14.29 15.97
C GLY A 409 7.34 -14.45 14.76
N ALA A 410 6.02 -14.45 14.97
CA ALA A 410 5.05 -14.47 13.88
C ALA A 410 5.10 -13.19 13.03
N ALA A 411 5.14 -12.02 13.66
CA ALA A 411 5.22 -10.73 12.97
C ALA A 411 6.53 -10.59 12.17
N SER A 412 7.65 -11.06 12.73
CA SER A 412 8.96 -11.06 12.06
C SER A 412 8.97 -11.94 10.81
N ASP A 413 8.48 -13.18 10.92
CA ASP A 413 8.39 -14.09 9.76
C ASP A 413 7.41 -13.57 8.70
N LEU A 414 6.30 -12.95 9.11
CA LEU A 414 5.35 -12.31 8.21
C LEU A 414 5.96 -11.14 7.43
N SER A 415 6.75 -10.29 8.08
CA SER A 415 7.49 -9.20 7.42
C SER A 415 8.43 -9.75 6.35
N THR A 416 9.18 -10.80 6.71
CA THR A 416 10.09 -11.48 5.77
C THR A 416 9.31 -12.08 4.58
N ALA A 417 8.16 -12.70 4.84
CA ALA A 417 7.29 -13.25 3.79
C ALA A 417 6.80 -12.15 2.82
N LYS A 418 6.39 -10.99 3.34
CA LYS A 418 5.94 -9.84 2.53
C LYS A 418 7.06 -9.32 1.62
N GLU A 419 8.28 -9.17 2.14
CA GLU A 419 9.43 -8.71 1.36
C GLU A 419 9.81 -9.69 0.24
N LEU A 420 9.85 -10.99 0.55
CA LEU A 420 10.15 -12.03 -0.44
C LEU A 420 9.09 -12.08 -1.55
N LEU A 421 7.81 -11.98 -1.19
CA LEU A 421 6.71 -11.97 -2.14
C LEU A 421 6.75 -10.73 -3.06
N ALA A 422 7.04 -9.54 -2.51
CA ALA A 422 7.18 -8.32 -3.30
C ALA A 422 8.32 -8.42 -4.33
N ARG A 423 9.47 -8.99 -3.93
CA ARG A 423 10.59 -9.25 -4.87
C ARG A 423 10.22 -10.27 -5.94
N ALA A 424 9.45 -11.30 -5.58
CA ALA A 424 8.95 -12.27 -6.55
C ALA A 424 8.01 -11.61 -7.58
N GLU A 425 7.08 -10.77 -7.12
CA GLU A 425 6.16 -9.97 -7.95
C GLU A 425 6.92 -9.07 -8.95
N GLU A 426 7.95 -8.37 -8.50
CA GLU A 426 8.75 -7.47 -9.35
C GLU A 426 9.47 -8.23 -10.49
N ILE A 427 10.08 -9.37 -10.17
CA ILE A 427 10.76 -10.22 -11.15
C ILE A 427 9.75 -10.77 -12.17
N GLU A 428 8.61 -11.28 -11.70
CA GLU A 428 7.58 -11.82 -12.59
C GLU A 428 6.99 -10.75 -13.53
N GLN A 429 6.80 -9.52 -13.02
CA GLN A 429 6.35 -8.41 -13.86
C GLN A 429 7.38 -8.07 -14.95
N THR A 430 8.67 -8.05 -14.59
CA THR A 430 9.77 -7.83 -15.54
C THR A 430 9.77 -8.91 -16.63
N VAL A 431 9.57 -10.17 -16.25
CA VAL A 431 9.50 -11.31 -17.18
C VAL A 431 8.34 -11.15 -18.18
N ARG A 432 7.15 -10.79 -17.72
CA ARG A 432 5.98 -10.58 -18.61
C ARG A 432 6.17 -9.41 -19.57
N ASN A 433 6.78 -8.33 -19.09
CA ASN A 433 7.10 -7.17 -19.93
C ASN A 433 8.10 -7.56 -21.04
N LEU A 434 9.17 -8.28 -20.67
CA LEU A 434 10.19 -8.75 -21.62
C LEU A 434 9.61 -9.71 -22.66
N GLU A 435 8.74 -10.65 -22.25
CA GLU A 435 8.09 -11.57 -23.20
C GLU A 435 7.24 -10.81 -24.23
N THR A 436 6.48 -9.81 -23.78
CA THR A 436 5.69 -8.94 -24.66
C THR A 436 6.57 -8.15 -25.61
N GLU A 437 7.68 -7.59 -25.11
CA GLU A 437 8.62 -6.81 -25.89
C GLU A 437 9.35 -7.64 -26.95
N ILE A 438 9.80 -8.85 -26.59
CA ILE A 438 10.38 -9.84 -27.51
C ILE A 438 9.42 -10.11 -28.67
N ASN A 439 8.15 -10.41 -28.37
CA ASN A 439 7.15 -10.71 -29.39
C ASN A 439 6.86 -9.50 -30.29
N THR A 440 6.82 -8.30 -29.71
CA THR A 440 6.57 -7.05 -30.45
C THR A 440 7.70 -6.75 -31.43
N ILE A 441 8.96 -6.77 -30.96
CA ILE A 441 10.13 -6.48 -31.81
C ILE A 441 10.30 -7.59 -32.85
N ARG A 442 10.06 -8.86 -32.50
CA ARG A 442 10.08 -9.98 -33.47
C ARG A 442 9.13 -9.72 -34.63
N THR A 443 7.89 -9.36 -34.31
CA THR A 443 6.85 -9.07 -35.30
C THR A 443 7.27 -7.89 -36.18
N ARG A 444 7.72 -6.78 -35.58
CA ARG A 444 8.21 -5.61 -36.33
C ARG A 444 9.36 -5.99 -37.27
N ALA A 445 10.34 -6.77 -36.83
CA ALA A 445 11.45 -7.21 -37.66
C ALA A 445 10.98 -8.08 -38.85
N GLN A 446 10.07 -9.02 -38.61
CA GLN A 446 9.48 -9.86 -39.66
C GLN A 446 8.67 -9.05 -40.67
N GLU A 447 7.86 -8.09 -40.21
CA GLU A 447 7.10 -7.18 -41.07
C GLU A 447 8.04 -6.32 -41.93
N SER A 448 9.07 -5.72 -41.32
CA SER A 448 10.11 -4.94 -42.00
C SER A 448 10.78 -5.74 -43.12
N LEU A 449 11.12 -7.01 -42.89
CA LEU A 449 11.72 -7.88 -43.91
C LEU A 449 10.81 -8.10 -45.14
N SER A 450 9.50 -8.18 -44.92
CA SER A 450 8.52 -8.33 -45.99
C SER A 450 8.24 -7.02 -46.74
N LYS A 451 8.31 -5.88 -46.03
CA LYS A 451 7.87 -4.58 -46.53
C LYS A 451 8.97 -3.78 -47.22
N TYR A 452 10.20 -3.85 -46.74
CA TYR A 452 11.28 -3.02 -47.27
C TYR A 452 11.63 -3.42 -48.70
N GLU A 453 12.04 -2.45 -49.51
CA GLU A 453 12.58 -2.66 -50.85
C GLU A 453 14.12 -2.62 -50.85
N SER A 454 14.72 -1.85 -49.94
CA SER A 454 16.17 -1.77 -49.77
C SER A 454 16.78 -3.07 -49.23
N ASN A 455 17.75 -3.63 -49.95
CA ASN A 455 18.53 -4.78 -49.49
C ASN A 455 19.29 -4.47 -48.18
N ARG A 456 19.80 -3.25 -48.04
CA ARG A 456 20.50 -2.82 -46.82
C ARG A 456 19.56 -2.69 -45.63
N ALA A 457 18.34 -2.17 -45.83
CA ALA A 457 17.33 -2.13 -44.77
C ALA A 457 16.89 -3.53 -44.33
N LYS A 458 16.73 -4.47 -45.28
CA LYS A 458 16.48 -5.89 -44.99
C LYS A 458 17.60 -6.54 -44.20
N GLU A 459 18.85 -6.25 -44.53
CA GLU A 459 20.00 -6.78 -43.79
C GLU A 459 19.98 -6.32 -42.33
N LEU A 460 19.72 -5.03 -42.08
CA LEU A 460 19.57 -4.48 -40.73
C LEU A 460 18.38 -5.10 -39.99
N ALA A 461 17.24 -5.29 -40.65
CA ALA A 461 16.07 -5.96 -40.06
C ALA A 461 16.35 -7.45 -39.73
N ASN A 462 17.16 -8.14 -40.55
CA ASN A 462 17.62 -9.51 -40.26
C ASN A 462 18.54 -9.53 -39.03
N GLN A 463 19.51 -8.62 -38.94
CA GLN A 463 20.38 -8.49 -37.76
C GLN A 463 19.56 -8.20 -36.49
N ALA A 464 18.51 -7.38 -36.59
CA ALA A 464 17.58 -7.15 -35.49
C ALA A 464 16.84 -8.44 -35.09
N LEU A 465 16.38 -9.24 -36.06
CA LEU A 465 15.71 -10.51 -35.79
C LEU A 465 16.64 -11.52 -35.10
N GLU A 466 17.92 -11.58 -35.50
CA GLU A 466 18.94 -12.38 -34.80
C GLU A 466 19.11 -11.95 -33.34
N LYS A 467 19.17 -10.63 -33.10
CA LYS A 467 19.22 -10.09 -31.72
C LYS A 467 17.97 -10.44 -30.91
N VAL A 468 16.78 -10.39 -31.50
CA VAL A 468 15.54 -10.82 -30.81
C VAL A 468 15.56 -12.32 -30.49
N ASN A 469 16.09 -13.17 -31.37
CA ASN A 469 16.20 -14.61 -31.09
C ASN A 469 17.24 -14.91 -30.00
N SER A 470 18.33 -14.14 -29.95
CA SER A 470 19.28 -14.17 -28.83
C SER A 470 18.62 -13.73 -27.52
N ALA A 471 17.85 -12.64 -27.54
CA ALA A 471 17.09 -12.16 -26.39
C ALA A 471 16.10 -13.22 -25.86
N ASP A 472 15.36 -13.88 -26.75
CA ASP A 472 14.42 -14.96 -26.41
C ASP A 472 15.12 -16.16 -25.76
N SER A 473 16.31 -16.51 -26.25
CA SER A 473 17.12 -17.59 -25.70
C SER A 473 17.64 -17.23 -24.30
N LYS A 474 18.15 -16.00 -24.12
CA LYS A 474 18.61 -15.49 -22.82
C LYS A 474 17.46 -15.36 -21.81
N PHE A 475 16.28 -14.92 -22.27
CA PHE A 475 15.05 -14.85 -21.49
C PHE A 475 14.65 -16.24 -20.98
N LYS A 476 14.60 -17.25 -21.85
CA LYS A 476 14.32 -18.65 -21.48
C LYS A 476 15.37 -19.25 -20.54
N ALA A 477 16.62 -18.78 -20.63
CA ALA A 477 17.70 -19.16 -19.71
C ALA A 477 17.70 -18.38 -18.38
N GLY A 478 16.80 -17.40 -18.20
CA GLY A 478 16.70 -16.57 -16.99
C GLY A 478 17.69 -15.40 -16.91
N ASN A 479 18.43 -15.11 -17.98
CA ASN A 479 19.31 -13.93 -18.09
C ASN A 479 18.52 -12.73 -18.61
N LEU A 480 17.78 -12.07 -17.70
CA LEU A 480 16.88 -10.96 -18.05
C LEU A 480 17.65 -9.72 -18.55
N ASP A 481 18.73 -9.34 -17.88
CA ASP A 481 19.54 -8.16 -18.25
C ASP A 481 20.13 -8.35 -19.66
N GLY A 482 20.73 -9.52 -19.92
CA GLY A 482 21.28 -9.83 -21.23
C GLY A 482 20.22 -9.93 -22.34
N ALA A 483 18.98 -10.31 -22.01
CA ALA A 483 17.87 -10.28 -22.95
C ALA A 483 17.46 -8.84 -23.28
N GLN A 484 17.40 -7.97 -22.27
CA GLN A 484 17.06 -6.57 -22.44
C GLN A 484 18.10 -5.80 -23.28
N GLU A 485 19.38 -6.06 -23.08
CA GLU A 485 20.47 -5.49 -23.90
C GLU A 485 20.35 -5.88 -25.39
N ASP A 486 20.00 -7.14 -25.67
CA ASP A 486 19.79 -7.62 -27.04
C ASP A 486 18.54 -6.99 -27.67
N LEU A 487 17.46 -6.79 -26.90
CA LEU A 487 16.25 -6.10 -27.40
C LEU A 487 16.52 -4.62 -27.71
N GLN A 488 17.29 -3.93 -26.87
CA GLN A 488 17.70 -2.56 -27.16
C GLN A 488 18.55 -2.47 -28.42
N SER A 489 19.45 -3.43 -28.62
CA SER A 489 20.25 -3.56 -29.84
C SER A 489 19.35 -3.81 -31.07
N ALA A 490 18.37 -4.71 -30.95
CA ALA A 490 17.41 -4.98 -32.02
C ALA A 490 16.57 -3.75 -32.40
N LYS A 491 16.09 -2.98 -31.41
CA LYS A 491 15.36 -1.72 -31.62
C LYS A 491 16.20 -0.72 -32.42
N SER A 492 17.44 -0.49 -32.00
CA SER A 492 18.36 0.42 -32.69
C SER A 492 18.60 0.01 -34.15
N LEU A 493 18.75 -1.28 -34.42
CA LEU A 493 18.90 -1.80 -35.78
C LEU A 493 17.65 -1.60 -36.63
N LEU A 494 16.44 -1.78 -36.07
CA LEU A 494 15.19 -1.51 -36.79
C LEU A 494 14.99 -0.03 -37.08
N ASP A 495 15.34 0.85 -36.15
CA ASP A 495 15.25 2.29 -36.36
C ASP A 495 16.22 2.75 -37.47
N GLN A 496 17.43 2.18 -37.51
CA GLN A 496 18.37 2.38 -38.62
C GLN A 496 17.83 1.83 -39.94
N ALA A 497 17.16 0.67 -39.93
CA ALA A 497 16.58 0.08 -41.12
C ALA A 497 15.45 0.96 -41.70
N ASP A 498 14.60 1.52 -40.85
CA ASP A 498 13.55 2.47 -41.25
C ASP A 498 14.13 3.72 -41.90
N GLU A 499 15.24 4.26 -41.38
CA GLU A 499 15.92 5.42 -41.95
C GLU A 499 16.52 5.10 -43.34
N VAL A 500 17.18 3.96 -43.47
CA VAL A 500 17.75 3.48 -44.74
C VAL A 500 16.66 3.28 -45.79
N GLU A 501 15.53 2.67 -45.43
CA GLU A 501 14.41 2.47 -46.35
C GLU A 501 13.82 3.81 -46.81
N LYS A 502 13.70 4.79 -45.90
CA LYS A 502 13.23 6.13 -46.24
C LYS A 502 14.16 6.83 -47.23
N VAL A 503 15.48 6.72 -47.03
CA VAL A 503 16.48 7.27 -47.96
C VAL A 503 16.39 6.57 -49.32
N TYR A 504 16.27 5.24 -49.32
CA TYR A 504 16.09 4.44 -50.54
C TYR A 504 14.88 4.90 -51.35
N ALA A 505 13.70 5.00 -50.74
CA ALA A 505 12.46 5.38 -51.41
C ALA A 505 12.54 6.78 -52.03
N ASN A 506 13.15 7.73 -51.32
CA ASN A 506 13.34 9.10 -51.82
C ASN A 506 14.27 9.14 -53.04
N LEU A 507 15.42 8.46 -52.96
CA LEU A 507 16.37 8.39 -54.06
C LEU A 507 15.79 7.68 -55.27
N LEU A 508 15.09 6.56 -55.07
CA LEU A 508 14.48 5.80 -56.16
C LEU A 508 13.44 6.65 -56.91
N SER A 509 12.60 7.38 -56.17
CA SER A 509 11.63 8.32 -56.75
C SER A 509 12.31 9.40 -57.59
N GLU A 510 13.40 9.98 -57.07
CA GLU A 510 14.12 11.02 -57.80
C GLU A 510 14.86 10.49 -59.04
N ILE A 511 15.48 9.31 -58.94
CA ILE A 511 16.11 8.63 -60.08
C ILE A 511 15.07 8.36 -61.16
N ASN A 512 13.92 7.79 -60.81
CA ASN A 512 12.84 7.53 -61.77
C ASN A 512 12.35 8.83 -62.44
N ARG A 513 12.27 9.93 -61.70
CA ARG A 513 11.92 11.25 -62.26
C ARG A 513 12.95 11.71 -63.30
N VAL A 514 14.25 11.65 -62.97
CA VAL A 514 15.32 12.07 -63.89
C VAL A 514 15.41 11.14 -65.10
N GLU A 515 15.25 9.82 -64.90
CA GLU A 515 15.21 8.82 -65.97
C GLU A 515 14.08 9.13 -66.97
N ASN A 516 12.87 9.41 -66.46
CA ASN A 516 11.71 9.77 -67.29
C ASN A 516 11.88 11.12 -68.02
N SER A 517 12.44 12.13 -67.34
CA SER A 517 12.75 13.42 -67.96
C SER A 517 13.79 13.26 -69.08
N ALA A 518 14.84 12.47 -68.85
CA ALA A 518 15.84 12.16 -69.88
C ALA A 518 15.21 11.41 -71.05
N LYS A 519 14.36 10.41 -70.81
CA LYS A 519 13.63 9.71 -71.88
C LYS A 519 12.79 10.67 -72.74
N THR A 520 12.04 11.54 -72.09
CA THR A 520 11.20 12.56 -72.76
C THR A 520 12.05 13.56 -73.55
N ALA A 521 13.16 14.01 -72.99
CA ALA A 521 14.10 14.90 -73.67
C ALA A 521 14.72 14.22 -74.91
N TYR A 522 15.05 12.94 -74.83
CA TYR A 522 15.66 12.19 -75.93
C TYR A 522 14.73 12.12 -77.16
N GLU A 523 13.44 11.91 -76.90
CA GLU A 523 12.39 11.85 -77.93
C GLU A 523 12.10 13.23 -78.54
N SER A 524 12.18 14.30 -77.75
CA SER A 524 11.76 15.65 -78.16
C SER A 524 12.86 16.54 -78.72
N TYR A 525 14.12 16.32 -78.33
CA TYR A 525 15.24 17.16 -78.76
C TYR A 525 15.54 16.91 -80.23
N VAL A 526 16.06 17.92 -80.93
CA VAL A 526 16.41 17.80 -82.36
C VAL A 526 17.91 17.80 -82.58
N GLY A 527 18.70 18.40 -81.70
CA GLY A 527 20.15 18.44 -81.80
C GLY A 527 20.82 17.08 -81.55
N THR A 528 21.78 16.72 -82.39
CA THR A 528 22.60 15.50 -82.23
C THR A 528 23.37 15.52 -80.92
N LYS A 529 23.98 16.66 -80.58
CA LYS A 529 24.79 16.78 -79.34
C LYS A 529 23.94 16.82 -78.08
N SER A 530 22.80 17.51 -78.11
CA SER A 530 21.85 17.51 -76.99
C SER A 530 21.30 16.10 -76.76
N LYS A 531 20.95 15.35 -77.81
CA LYS A 531 20.56 13.92 -77.69
C LYS A 531 21.66 13.02 -77.14
N GLU A 532 22.92 13.21 -77.55
CA GLU A 532 24.04 12.44 -77.02
C GLU A 532 24.18 12.65 -75.49
N MET A 533 24.11 13.90 -75.04
CA MET A 533 24.16 14.24 -73.60
C MET A 533 22.95 13.68 -72.84
N VAL A 534 21.75 13.70 -73.42
CA VAL A 534 20.57 13.06 -72.82
C VAL A 534 20.74 11.54 -72.72
N SER A 535 21.32 10.89 -73.73
CA SER A 535 21.62 9.46 -73.67
C SER A 535 22.58 9.15 -72.52
N GLN A 536 23.64 9.94 -72.36
CA GLN A 536 24.57 9.80 -71.23
C GLN A 536 23.88 10.04 -69.89
N ALA A 537 22.95 11.01 -69.81
CA ALA A 537 22.15 11.25 -68.62
C ALA A 537 21.25 10.05 -68.28
N LEU A 538 20.65 9.41 -69.29
CA LEU A 538 19.83 8.21 -69.11
C LEU A 538 20.66 7.02 -68.60
N ASP A 539 21.85 6.81 -69.16
CA ASP A 539 22.77 5.76 -68.71
C ASP A 539 23.21 6.01 -67.26
N LYS A 540 23.46 7.28 -66.89
CA LYS A 540 23.78 7.66 -65.52
C LYS A 540 22.62 7.46 -64.55
N ALA A 541 21.38 7.79 -64.94
CA ALA A 541 20.20 7.52 -64.12
C ALA A 541 19.99 6.00 -63.90
N LYS A 542 20.21 5.17 -64.94
CA LYS A 542 20.14 3.71 -64.82
C LYS A 542 21.27 3.16 -63.93
N ALA A 543 22.49 3.67 -64.08
CA ALA A 543 23.60 3.29 -63.20
C ALA A 543 23.32 3.65 -61.74
N ALA A 544 22.75 4.83 -61.49
CA ALA A 544 22.31 5.23 -60.15
C ALA A 544 21.26 4.27 -59.57
N LYS A 545 20.29 3.84 -60.39
CA LYS A 545 19.26 2.88 -59.99
C LYS A 545 19.83 1.52 -59.60
N ASN A 546 20.80 1.02 -60.37
CA ASN A 546 21.48 -0.24 -60.08
C ASN A 546 22.27 -0.15 -58.76
N LYS A 547 23.08 0.90 -58.59
CA LYS A 547 23.83 1.14 -57.35
C LYS A 547 22.91 1.27 -56.13
N LEU A 548 21.78 1.95 -56.29
CA LEU A 548 20.79 2.08 -55.23
C LEU A 548 20.23 0.72 -54.81
N SER A 549 19.97 -0.19 -55.77
CA SER A 549 19.53 -1.55 -55.48
C SER A 549 20.59 -2.42 -54.79
N GLU A 550 21.87 -2.13 -55.03
CA GLU A 550 23.01 -2.77 -54.37
C GLU A 550 23.34 -2.18 -52.99
N GLY A 551 22.70 -1.07 -52.61
CA GLY A 551 22.92 -0.39 -51.33
C GLY A 551 24.01 0.68 -51.34
N ASP A 552 24.58 1.02 -52.51
CA ASP A 552 25.54 2.11 -52.69
C ASP A 552 24.79 3.45 -52.86
N PHE A 553 24.32 4.02 -51.74
CA PHE A 553 23.56 5.27 -51.72
C PHE A 553 24.38 6.48 -52.21
N GLU A 554 25.65 6.55 -51.82
CA GLU A 554 26.53 7.67 -52.20
C GLU A 554 26.85 7.62 -53.69
N GLY A 555 27.18 6.43 -54.22
CA GLY A 555 27.41 6.24 -55.65
C GLY A 555 26.15 6.48 -56.47
N ALA A 556 24.98 6.05 -55.99
CA ALA A 556 23.70 6.35 -56.63
C ALA A 556 23.42 7.86 -56.67
N GLN A 557 23.62 8.58 -55.56
CA GLN A 557 23.44 10.02 -55.49
C GLN A 557 24.42 10.76 -56.42
N SER A 558 25.66 10.29 -56.52
CA SER A 558 26.68 10.86 -57.41
C SER A 558 26.30 10.71 -58.89
N ASP A 559 25.91 9.51 -59.32
CA ASP A 559 25.47 9.27 -60.71
C ASP A 559 24.15 10.02 -61.02
N LEU A 560 23.23 10.13 -60.06
CA LEU A 560 22.03 10.96 -60.20
C LEU A 560 22.36 12.43 -60.41
N ASN A 561 23.33 12.98 -59.66
CA ASN A 561 23.76 14.37 -59.81
C ASN A 561 24.45 14.59 -61.16
N GLN A 562 25.23 13.62 -61.65
CA GLN A 562 25.81 13.64 -62.99
C GLN A 562 24.72 13.62 -64.07
N ALA A 563 23.71 12.76 -63.93
CA ALA A 563 22.57 12.69 -64.84
C ALA A 563 21.82 14.04 -64.92
N LYS A 564 21.52 14.67 -63.78
CA LYS A 564 20.91 16.01 -63.72
C LYS A 564 21.75 17.06 -64.43
N SER A 565 23.07 17.08 -64.18
CA SER A 565 23.98 18.03 -64.82
C SER A 565 24.01 17.88 -66.35
N LEU A 566 24.10 16.64 -66.83
CA LEU A 566 24.07 16.33 -68.27
C LEU A 566 22.75 16.74 -68.91
N LEU A 567 21.62 16.48 -68.24
CA LEU A 567 20.29 16.87 -68.72
C LEU A 567 20.16 18.40 -68.84
N ASN A 568 20.62 19.14 -67.84
CA ASN A 568 20.62 20.61 -67.87
C ASN A 568 21.53 21.15 -68.99
N GLN A 569 22.70 20.56 -69.20
CA GLN A 569 23.59 20.94 -70.31
C GLN A 569 22.94 20.68 -71.67
N ALA A 570 22.29 19.52 -71.83
CA ALA A 570 21.57 19.17 -73.05
C ALA A 570 20.41 20.14 -73.33
N GLU A 571 19.65 20.52 -72.30
CA GLU A 571 18.56 21.49 -72.39
C GLU A 571 19.06 22.87 -72.84
N ASN A 572 20.19 23.35 -72.31
CA ASN A 572 20.77 24.61 -72.72
C ASN A 572 21.18 24.62 -74.19
N ILE A 573 21.79 23.53 -74.67
CA ILE A 573 22.15 23.37 -76.08
C ILE A 573 20.88 23.36 -76.93
N GLU A 574 19.88 22.55 -76.56
CA GLU A 574 18.63 22.43 -77.30
C GLU A 574 17.88 23.76 -77.40
N ASN A 575 17.79 24.51 -76.31
CA ASN A 575 17.17 25.84 -76.31
C ASN A 575 17.93 26.81 -77.21
N SER A 576 19.26 26.72 -77.24
CA SER A 576 20.08 27.51 -78.16
C SER A 576 19.81 27.14 -79.63
N ILE A 577 19.65 25.85 -79.93
CA ILE A 577 19.25 25.37 -81.26
C ILE A 577 17.87 25.93 -81.62
N LYS A 578 16.87 25.77 -80.76
CA LYS A 578 15.50 26.27 -80.99
C LYS A 578 15.46 27.77 -81.26
N ASN A 579 16.34 28.56 -80.64
CA ASN A 579 16.43 30.00 -80.83
C ASN A 579 17.06 30.39 -82.18
N ILE A 580 18.13 29.70 -82.60
CA ILE A 580 18.87 30.07 -83.82
C ILE A 580 18.28 29.45 -85.10
N LEU A 581 17.63 28.30 -84.99
CA LEU A 581 17.13 27.54 -86.13
C LEU A 581 16.15 28.31 -87.02
N PRO A 582 15.15 29.05 -86.48
CA PRO A 582 14.22 29.82 -87.31
C PRO A 582 14.94 30.91 -88.12
N GLU A 583 15.96 31.52 -87.53
CA GLU A 583 16.74 32.58 -88.19
C GLU A 583 17.62 32.01 -89.31
N ILE A 584 18.26 30.85 -89.07
CA ILE A 584 19.00 30.12 -90.10
C ILE A 584 18.07 29.76 -91.27
N GLN A 585 16.88 29.23 -90.99
CA GLN A 585 15.89 28.88 -92.02
C GLN A 585 15.43 30.10 -92.82
N ASN A 586 15.21 31.24 -92.17
CA ASN A 586 14.85 32.48 -92.85
C ASN A 586 15.95 32.94 -93.81
N ILE A 587 17.22 33.01 -93.37
CA ILE A 587 18.34 33.41 -94.23
C ILE A 587 18.54 32.43 -95.38
N ARG A 588 18.43 31.12 -95.13
CA ARG A 588 18.47 30.09 -96.17
C ARG A 588 17.38 30.31 -97.23
N ASN A 589 16.15 30.61 -96.81
CA ASN A 589 15.04 30.87 -97.72
C ASN A 589 15.23 32.17 -98.51
N GLN A 590 15.71 33.23 -97.88
CA GLN A 590 16.01 34.49 -98.56
C GLN A 590 17.12 34.33 -99.60
N ALA A 591 18.20 33.61 -99.26
CA ALA A 591 19.27 33.29 -100.21
C ALA A 591 18.78 32.41 -101.37
N GLN A 592 17.89 31.45 -101.08
CA GLN A 592 17.24 30.64 -102.12
C GLN A 592 16.36 31.47 -103.06
N ASN A 593 15.59 32.41 -102.51
CA ASN A 593 14.78 33.32 -103.31
C ASN A 593 15.65 34.21 -104.18
N ALA A 594 16.72 34.78 -103.61
CA ALA A 594 17.69 35.59 -104.34
C ALA A 594 18.31 34.83 -105.53
N LEU A 595 18.67 33.55 -105.36
CA LEU A 595 19.16 32.71 -106.46
C LEU A 595 18.15 32.58 -107.62
N ASN A 596 16.87 32.52 -107.30
CA ASN A 596 15.79 32.38 -108.28
C ASN A 596 15.46 33.71 -108.98
N THR A 597 15.58 34.84 -108.27
CA THR A 597 15.10 36.16 -108.76
C THR A 597 16.20 37.04 -109.32
N TYR A 598 17.42 36.96 -108.81
CA TYR A 598 18.52 37.80 -109.28
C TYR A 598 18.90 37.41 -110.70
N THR A 599 19.38 38.39 -111.45
CA THR A 599 19.72 38.23 -112.86
C THR A 599 21.20 38.48 -113.11
N GLY A 600 21.93 39.02 -112.13
CA GLY A 600 23.36 39.25 -112.17
C GLY A 600 24.18 38.02 -111.79
N SER A 601 25.27 37.75 -112.50
CA SER A 601 26.09 36.56 -112.23
C SER A 601 26.81 36.66 -110.89
N ARG A 602 27.35 37.83 -110.55
CA ARG A 602 28.04 38.07 -109.26
C ARG A 602 27.06 38.00 -108.10
N ALA A 603 25.85 38.54 -108.27
CA ALA A 603 24.80 38.51 -107.25
C ALA A 603 24.33 37.07 -106.97
N LYS A 604 24.19 36.23 -108.01
CA LYS A 604 23.87 34.80 -107.84
C LYS A 604 24.97 34.02 -107.13
N ASP A 605 26.23 34.25 -107.47
CA ASP A 605 27.35 33.57 -106.81
C ASP A 605 27.41 33.90 -105.31
N LEU A 606 27.21 35.18 -104.95
CA LEU A 606 27.15 35.60 -103.55
C LEU A 606 25.94 35.02 -102.81
N ALA A 607 24.75 34.97 -103.45
CA ALA A 607 23.57 34.33 -102.89
C ALA A 607 23.76 32.80 -102.71
N SER A 608 24.49 32.15 -103.62
CA SER A 608 24.87 30.73 -103.51
C SER A 608 25.79 30.50 -102.30
N GLN A 609 26.80 31.35 -102.14
CA GLN A 609 27.71 31.31 -100.98
C GLN A 609 26.95 31.57 -99.67
N ALA A 610 26.02 32.53 -99.64
CA ALA A 610 25.16 32.79 -98.48
C ALA A 610 24.30 31.57 -98.12
N ARG A 611 23.68 30.91 -99.11
CA ARG A 611 22.90 29.68 -98.91
C ARG A 611 23.75 28.54 -98.34
N ASN A 612 24.95 28.32 -98.89
CA ASN A 612 25.87 27.28 -98.41
C ASN A 612 26.33 27.57 -96.97
N ARG A 613 26.54 28.85 -96.62
CA ARG A 613 26.85 29.26 -95.25
C ARG A 613 25.66 29.06 -94.30
N ALA A 614 24.44 29.35 -94.73
CA ALA A 614 23.24 29.06 -93.95
C ALA A 614 23.02 27.55 -93.76
N GLU A 615 23.33 26.72 -94.76
CA GLU A 615 23.31 25.26 -94.63
C GLU A 615 24.40 24.78 -93.66
N SER A 616 25.62 25.31 -93.76
CA SER A 616 26.70 25.03 -92.79
C SER A 616 26.29 25.43 -91.37
N ALA A 617 25.66 26.59 -91.20
CA ALA A 617 25.12 27.04 -89.91
C ALA A 617 24.06 26.08 -89.37
N TYR A 618 23.15 25.60 -90.23
CA TYR A 618 22.14 24.59 -89.87
C TYR A 618 22.80 23.30 -89.37
N GLN A 619 23.76 22.76 -90.12
CA GLN A 619 24.46 21.52 -89.74
C GLN A 619 25.25 21.68 -88.44
N LYS A 620 25.91 22.82 -88.24
CA LYS A 620 26.61 23.13 -86.98
C LYS A 620 25.67 23.27 -85.79
N ALA A 621 24.54 23.95 -85.97
CA ALA A 621 23.52 24.08 -84.92
C ALA A 621 22.96 22.69 -84.54
N MET A 622 22.62 21.87 -85.53
CA MET A 622 22.16 20.49 -85.31
C MET A 622 23.23 19.62 -84.65
N ASN A 623 24.51 19.85 -84.94
CA ASN A 623 25.63 19.18 -84.27
C ASN A 623 26.02 19.80 -82.92
N GLY A 624 25.30 20.81 -82.43
CA GLY A 624 25.53 21.47 -81.14
C GLY A 624 26.67 22.50 -81.10
N ASP A 625 27.29 22.83 -82.24
CA ASP A 625 28.26 23.91 -82.37
C ASP A 625 27.53 25.25 -82.58
N ILE A 626 26.94 25.78 -81.49
CA ILE A 626 26.12 27.00 -81.53
C ILE A 626 26.96 28.22 -81.94
N SER A 627 28.17 28.36 -81.38
CA SER A 627 29.07 29.47 -81.71
C SER A 627 29.48 29.45 -83.19
N GLY A 628 29.83 28.26 -83.71
CA GLY A 628 30.14 28.08 -85.12
C GLY A 628 28.93 28.30 -86.03
N ALA A 629 27.74 27.86 -85.62
CA ALA A 629 26.49 28.11 -86.34
C ALA A 629 26.17 29.60 -86.43
N GLN A 630 26.35 30.34 -85.34
CA GLN A 630 26.07 31.77 -85.27
C GLN A 630 27.09 32.58 -86.09
N SER A 631 28.36 32.15 -86.11
CA SER A 631 29.38 32.71 -87.00
C SER A 631 29.01 32.51 -88.48
N ASP A 632 28.66 31.28 -88.88
CA ASP A 632 28.27 31.00 -90.26
C ASP A 632 26.95 31.70 -90.66
N LEU A 633 26.00 31.84 -89.73
CA LEU A 633 24.77 32.60 -89.93
C LEU A 633 25.05 34.08 -90.19
N ASN A 634 25.95 34.70 -89.40
CA ASN A 634 26.34 36.08 -89.58
C ASN A 634 27.09 36.30 -90.91
N GLN A 635 27.93 35.35 -91.31
CA GLN A 635 28.56 35.36 -92.63
C GLN A 635 27.53 35.22 -93.75
N ALA A 636 26.54 34.34 -93.59
CA ALA A 636 25.45 34.17 -94.55
C ALA A 636 24.64 35.46 -94.73
N LYS A 637 24.32 36.16 -93.63
CA LYS A 637 23.65 37.48 -93.66
C LYS A 637 24.48 38.50 -94.45
N SER A 638 25.77 38.64 -94.11
CA SER A 638 26.67 39.58 -94.78
C SER A 638 26.80 39.30 -96.28
N LEU A 639 26.92 38.02 -96.68
CA LEU A 639 26.98 37.62 -98.08
C LEU A 639 25.65 37.88 -98.81
N LEU A 640 24.51 37.70 -98.15
CA LEU A 640 23.20 37.99 -98.71
C LEU A 640 22.99 39.50 -98.94
N ASP A 641 23.45 40.34 -98.01
CA ASP A 641 23.44 41.80 -98.15
C ASP A 641 24.36 42.26 -99.30
N GLN A 642 25.54 41.65 -99.44
CA GLN A 642 26.44 41.88 -100.57
C GLN A 642 25.82 41.43 -101.90
N ALA A 643 25.14 40.28 -101.92
CA ALA A 643 24.42 39.80 -103.10
C ALA A 643 23.34 40.79 -103.55
N LYS A 644 22.59 41.35 -102.59
CA LYS A 644 21.56 42.37 -102.87
C LYS A 644 22.17 43.64 -103.46
N THR A 645 23.26 44.12 -102.88
CA THR A 645 23.98 45.31 -103.39
C THR A 645 24.51 45.08 -104.81
N ALA A 646 25.10 43.92 -105.07
CA ALA A 646 25.61 43.55 -106.38
C ALA A 646 24.50 43.47 -107.45
N GLU A 647 23.32 42.95 -107.10
CA GLU A 647 22.18 42.93 -108.04
C GLU A 647 21.70 44.35 -108.35
N GLU A 648 21.63 45.24 -107.35
CA GLU A 648 21.25 46.64 -107.54
C GLU A 648 22.25 47.41 -108.42
N GLU A 649 23.56 47.17 -108.24
CA GLU A 649 24.61 47.76 -109.07
C GLU A 649 24.59 47.24 -110.52
N GLU A 650 24.41 45.93 -110.71
CA GLU A 650 24.30 45.33 -112.05
C GLU A 650 22.99 45.72 -112.75
N ALA A 651 21.89 45.89 -112.02
CA ALA A 651 20.64 46.43 -112.54
C ALA A 651 20.80 47.90 -112.96
N ARG A 652 21.49 48.73 -112.16
CA ARG A 652 21.84 50.11 -112.54
C ARG A 652 22.74 50.16 -113.77
N THR A 653 23.73 49.28 -113.84
CA THR A 653 24.67 49.19 -114.97
C THR A 653 23.96 48.73 -116.24
N ARG A 654 23.05 47.75 -116.16
CA ARG A 654 22.18 47.36 -117.29
C ARG A 654 21.26 48.50 -117.72
N THR A 655 20.70 49.24 -116.77
CA THR A 655 19.86 50.41 -117.07
C THR A 655 20.66 51.51 -117.75
N MET A 656 21.88 51.82 -117.26
CA MET A 656 22.80 52.77 -117.90
C MET A 656 23.31 52.30 -119.27
N LEU A 657 23.57 50.99 -119.46
CA LEU A 657 23.92 50.43 -120.76
C LEU A 657 22.74 50.52 -121.73
N THR A 658 21.50 50.32 -121.26
CA THR A 658 20.30 50.44 -122.09
C THR A 658 20.09 51.90 -122.51
N ILE A 659 20.27 52.85 -121.58
CA ILE A 659 20.20 54.30 -121.85
C ILE A 659 21.36 54.75 -122.74
N GLY A 660 22.58 54.25 -122.50
CA GLY A 660 23.79 54.57 -123.26
C GLY A 660 23.77 54.01 -124.68
N VAL A 661 23.28 52.79 -124.87
CA VAL A 661 23.04 52.20 -126.20
C VAL A 661 21.92 52.97 -126.92
N ALA A 662 20.85 53.35 -126.22
CA ALA A 662 19.83 54.23 -126.82
C ALA A 662 20.41 55.59 -127.25
N ALA A 663 21.28 56.19 -126.44
CA ALA A 663 21.95 57.45 -126.78
C ALA A 663 22.93 57.30 -127.96
N VAL A 664 23.71 56.21 -128.02
CA VAL A 664 24.63 55.91 -129.14
C VAL A 664 23.86 55.61 -130.43
N VAL A 665 22.73 54.89 -130.36
CA VAL A 665 21.85 54.67 -131.52
C VAL A 665 21.29 56.00 -132.03
N VAL A 666 20.88 56.91 -131.15
CA VAL A 666 20.43 58.27 -131.53
C VAL A 666 21.56 59.07 -132.18
N VAL A 667 22.80 58.99 -131.66
CA VAL A 667 23.98 59.66 -132.24
C VAL A 667 24.37 59.07 -133.59
N ILE A 668 24.32 57.74 -133.76
CA ILE A 668 24.57 57.08 -135.05
C ILE A 668 23.51 57.50 -136.08
N ILE A 669 22.24 57.56 -135.69
CA ILE A 669 21.16 58.08 -136.56
C ILE A 669 21.43 59.54 -136.94
N ALA A 670 21.88 60.37 -136.01
CA ALA A 670 22.24 61.77 -136.27
C ALA A 670 23.47 61.92 -137.20
N ILE A 671 24.49 61.07 -137.05
CA ILE A 671 25.69 61.05 -137.90
C ILE A 671 25.35 60.56 -139.32
N VAL A 672 24.52 59.52 -139.45
CA VAL A 672 24.02 59.05 -140.75
C VAL A 672 23.19 60.14 -141.43
N ALA A 673 22.36 60.87 -140.70
CA ALA A 673 21.62 62.03 -141.23
C ALA A 673 22.57 63.17 -141.68
N LEU A 674 23.63 63.48 -140.90
CA LEU A 674 24.64 64.49 -141.24
C LEU A 674 25.49 64.10 -142.47
N LEU A 675 25.84 62.82 -142.63
CA LEU A 675 26.54 62.29 -143.80
C LEU A 675 25.65 62.31 -145.06
N MET A 676 24.34 62.08 -144.93
CA MET A 676 23.39 62.26 -146.03
C MET A 676 23.24 63.73 -146.45
N ILE A 677 23.34 64.69 -145.52
CA ILE A 677 23.28 66.13 -145.81
C ILE A 677 24.56 66.62 -146.52
N ARG A 678 25.75 66.13 -146.14
CA ARG A 678 27.03 66.59 -146.71
C ARG A 678 27.27 66.13 -148.16
N ARG A 679 26.61 65.05 -148.61
CA ARG A 679 26.68 64.56 -150.00
C ARG A 679 25.87 65.41 -151.02
N ARG A 680 25.16 66.46 -150.58
CA ARG A 680 24.29 67.31 -151.44
C ARG A 680 24.83 68.71 -151.78
N ARG A 681 26.09 69.06 -151.49
CA ARG A 681 26.66 70.37 -151.91
C ARG A 681 28.07 70.28 -152.52
N LYS A 682 28.10 69.82 -153.78
CA LYS A 682 28.87 70.40 -154.91
C LYS A 682 27.85 70.54 -156.06
N PRO A 683 27.79 71.68 -156.76
CA PRO A 683 28.55 71.80 -158.01
C PRO A 683 29.10 73.21 -158.32
N ALA A 684 29.88 73.25 -159.40
CA ALA A 684 30.46 74.39 -160.13
C ALA A 684 31.66 75.09 -159.49
#